data_AF-A0AAD9JKC6-F1
#
_entry.id   AF-A0AAD9JKC6-F1
#
_cell.length_a   1.000
_cell.length_b   1.000
_cell.length_c   1.000
_cell.angle_alpha   90.00
_cell.angle_beta   90.00
_cell.angle_gamma   90.00
#
_symmetry.space_group_name_H-M   'P 1'
#
loop_
_entity.id
_entity.type
_entity.pdbx_description
1 polymer ?
#
loop_
_entity_poly.entity_id
_entity_poly.type
_entity_poly.pdbx_seq_one_letter_code
_entity_poly.pdbx_strand_id
1 'polypeptide(L)'
;MARGGSVPDTESTCYGGGGSGGRIAIHYDSEYFLGSIQAHGGTSEMECGGAGTILWHNTTGDTYRLVVLNLPSCHSLTDEIDYSELDDYHRGLESYHTWLFDPTVDIHRHHFHEVELGLNAELALWRRNIDTFQQTIQVEKTLGDKSGIFHIGPLQNLTVDLPYSSPELQFGFFVYNKGTVSMKRMLYINNITVQVAGNLLGVEDLVIGNNGTLIIRKTPEMTAAEVKFKTLLVEGGGHLILESVETMNTDLLVLSGDSLEVQSGGVIELNQAKLKVKSCFIHQAGLITAHRMRHSGLSGVVVGEARGGAGHSGVGGLDLKNVTGGKYYGNFMKPSISGSSARQNITSPEVALGGGLVIIEVQDFIHVDGVISSNGESGYGGSGGASGGSIWITTNNLYGSGTIQASGGSGSGRCGGGSGGRIALYYQQEEFTGTFEAGGGHSSYSPAAAGTVYREKIVDSGRNVVLLTVDGGTSYPKLASGLPVTDTQVTLVGDNTLTIDELTVMNAARVTFGYHSSDPFEVTINSIRGSPVVDKQALGTLAVGANSKVTVISAGSYIPINLDLKPGGSLTLPRQVKLLNTDNHINGTFGGVQDLTVVKSNITFGSHVMSSVEMTKGYITVQNITLLSDGKINLLEDVRYMLTIFKYKACVCVCVCVCLCVCVLK
;
A
#
# COMPACT_ATOMS: atom_id res chain seq x y z
N MET A 1 17.73 46.54 19.87
CA MET A 1 17.99 45.12 19.59
C MET A 1 17.92 44.36 20.90
N ALA A 2 17.36 43.16 20.91
CA ALA A 2 17.26 42.29 22.09
C ALA A 2 17.72 40.88 21.70
N ARG A 3 19.02 40.73 21.44
CA ARG A 3 19.61 39.50 20.90
C ARG A 3 20.11 38.58 22.00
N GLY A 4 20.02 37.27 21.77
CA GLY A 4 20.61 36.26 22.63
C GLY A 4 22.14 36.25 22.58
N GLY A 5 22.77 35.84 23.68
CA GLY A 5 24.23 35.68 23.76
C GLY A 5 24.71 34.50 22.90
N SER A 6 25.70 34.73 22.05
CA SER A 6 26.27 33.67 21.20
C SER A 6 27.47 33.02 21.89
N VAL A 7 27.68 31.73 21.64
CA VAL A 7 28.86 31.00 22.13
C VAL A 7 30.07 31.40 21.26
N PRO A 8 31.24 31.72 21.87
CA PRO A 8 32.43 32.13 21.10
C PRO A 8 33.06 30.96 20.33
N ASP A 9 33.44 31.21 19.07
CA ASP A 9 34.04 30.26 18.08
C ASP A 9 35.47 29.76 18.41
N THR A 10 35.88 29.68 19.68
CA THR A 10 37.24 29.24 20.04
C THR A 10 37.28 27.79 20.49
N GLU A 11 38.31 27.04 20.05
CA GLU A 11 38.68 25.64 20.34
C GLU A 11 38.47 25.18 21.80
N SER A 12 37.24 25.16 22.28
CA SER A 12 36.88 24.75 23.62
C SER A 12 36.22 23.38 23.55
N THR A 13 36.61 22.48 24.44
CA THR A 13 36.06 21.12 24.55
C THR A 13 34.63 21.09 25.11
N CYS A 14 34.00 22.25 25.32
CA CYS A 14 32.68 22.40 25.92
C CYS A 14 31.74 23.10 24.94
N TYR A 15 30.90 22.33 24.26
CA TYR A 15 29.85 22.89 23.43
C TYR A 15 28.68 23.36 24.30
N GLY A 16 28.45 24.67 24.38
CA GLY A 16 27.29 25.27 25.06
C GLY A 16 26.18 25.64 24.08
N GLY A 17 24.93 25.82 24.54
CA GLY A 17 23.82 26.31 23.71
C GLY A 17 23.79 27.83 23.59
N GLY A 18 23.17 28.34 22.52
CA GLY A 18 22.95 29.78 22.33
C GLY A 18 21.92 30.35 23.30
N GLY A 19 22.12 31.59 23.77
CA GLY A 19 21.14 32.28 24.61
C GLY A 19 19.89 32.69 23.83
N SER A 20 18.71 32.72 24.46
CA SER A 20 17.46 33.11 23.79
C SER A 20 17.38 34.60 23.47
N GLY A 21 16.60 34.95 22.45
CA GLY A 21 16.27 36.33 22.11
C GLY A 21 15.35 36.99 23.15
N GLY A 22 15.49 38.31 23.30
CA GLY A 22 14.64 39.09 24.20
C GLY A 22 13.28 39.47 23.56
N ARG A 23 12.45 40.19 24.31
CA ARG A 23 11.12 40.63 23.85
C ARG A 23 11.10 42.15 23.70
N ILE A 24 10.50 42.64 22.61
CA ILE A 24 10.32 44.06 22.33
C ILE A 24 8.85 44.30 22.07
N ALA A 25 8.22 45.24 22.77
CA ALA A 25 6.86 45.68 22.53
C ALA A 25 6.84 47.18 22.20
N ILE A 26 6.14 47.55 21.14
CA ILE A 26 6.11 48.91 20.60
C ILE A 26 4.64 49.31 20.44
N HIS A 27 4.26 50.36 21.16
CA HIS A 27 2.92 50.95 21.08
C HIS A 27 3.05 52.32 20.41
N TYR A 28 2.33 52.53 19.31
CA TYR A 28 2.47 53.74 18.49
C TYR A 28 1.12 54.16 17.90
N ASP A 29 0.96 55.46 17.64
CA ASP A 29 -0.22 56.06 17.01
C ASP A 29 -0.01 56.29 15.49
N SER A 30 1.24 56.52 15.09
CA SER A 30 1.71 56.77 13.72
C SER A 30 3.16 56.26 13.57
N GLU A 31 3.50 55.73 12.39
CA GLU A 31 4.81 55.09 12.15
C GLU A 31 5.68 55.93 11.20
N TYR A 32 6.81 56.43 11.70
CA TYR A 32 7.87 57.10 10.92
C TYR A 32 9.27 56.55 11.23
N PHE A 33 9.36 55.40 11.90
CA PHE A 33 10.62 54.81 12.31
C PHE A 33 11.29 54.10 11.12
N LEU A 34 12.49 54.56 10.75
CA LEU A 34 13.26 54.03 9.61
C LEU A 34 14.43 53.12 10.03
N GLY A 35 14.59 52.83 11.33
CA GLY A 35 15.65 51.98 11.84
C GLY A 35 15.32 50.48 11.77
N SER A 36 16.26 49.63 12.19
CA SER A 36 16.06 48.18 12.27
C SER A 36 15.82 47.72 13.71
N ILE A 37 14.85 46.84 13.91
CA ILE A 37 14.56 46.20 15.20
C ILE A 37 14.77 44.70 15.05
N GLN A 38 15.51 44.11 15.98
CA GLN A 38 15.90 42.70 15.91
C GLN A 38 15.89 42.10 17.31
N ALA A 39 15.36 40.88 17.38
CA ALA A 39 15.30 40.07 18.59
C ALA A 39 15.43 38.60 18.18
N HIS A 40 16.63 38.17 17.80
CA HIS A 40 16.91 36.77 17.45
C HIS A 40 17.71 36.09 18.57
N GLY A 41 17.75 34.75 18.55
CA GLY A 41 18.59 33.96 19.45
C GLY A 41 20.08 34.13 19.18
N GLY A 42 20.90 33.67 20.13
CA GLY A 42 22.35 33.58 19.98
C GLY A 42 22.76 32.31 19.23
N THR A 43 23.87 32.37 18.51
CA THR A 43 24.41 31.21 17.77
C THR A 43 25.21 30.29 18.68
N SER A 44 25.29 29.01 18.29
CA SER A 44 26.08 27.97 18.95
C SER A 44 26.36 26.84 17.93
N GLU A 45 27.43 26.07 18.16
CA GLU A 45 27.76 24.87 17.38
C GLU A 45 26.83 23.67 17.68
N MET A 46 26.08 23.70 18.79
CA MET A 46 25.12 22.64 19.14
C MET A 46 23.69 23.02 18.74
N GLU A 47 23.15 24.06 19.34
CA GLU A 47 21.81 24.55 19.05
C GLU A 47 21.70 26.04 19.37
N CYS A 48 21.12 26.79 18.46
CA CYS A 48 20.87 28.20 18.68
C CYS A 48 19.84 28.43 19.79
N GLY A 49 19.91 29.60 20.41
CA GLY A 49 18.82 30.05 21.25
C GLY A 49 17.57 30.32 20.42
N GLY A 50 16.41 30.18 21.07
CA GLY A 50 15.15 30.53 20.40
C GLY A 50 15.05 32.01 20.06
N ALA A 51 14.25 32.30 19.05
CA ALA A 51 14.02 33.67 18.62
C ALA A 51 13.37 34.50 19.73
N GLY A 52 13.63 35.80 19.68
CA GLY A 52 12.89 36.77 20.47
C GLY A 52 11.60 37.17 19.75
N THR A 53 10.76 37.93 20.45
CA THR A 53 9.49 38.42 19.89
C THR A 53 9.51 39.94 19.76
N ILE A 54 8.96 40.45 18.67
CA ILE A 54 8.72 41.88 18.47
C ILE A 54 7.22 42.08 18.23
N LEU A 55 6.55 42.76 19.15
CA LEU A 55 5.12 43.09 19.05
C LEU A 55 4.95 44.56 18.70
N TRP A 56 4.25 44.82 17.60
CA TRP A 56 3.82 46.15 17.18
C TRP A 56 2.33 46.29 17.44
N HIS A 57 1.94 47.33 18.19
CA HIS A 57 0.55 47.66 18.48
C HIS A 57 0.28 49.10 18.02
N ASN A 58 -0.52 49.24 16.97
CA ASN A 58 -1.05 50.52 16.52
C ASN A 58 -2.27 50.88 17.38
N THR A 59 -2.14 51.91 18.23
CA THR A 59 -3.18 52.31 19.19
C THR A 59 -4.35 53.04 18.55
N THR A 60 -4.19 53.57 17.32
CA THR A 60 -5.27 54.26 16.58
C THR A 60 -6.19 53.27 15.88
N GLY A 61 -5.62 52.23 15.27
CA GLY A 61 -6.36 51.18 14.56
C GLY A 61 -6.66 49.93 15.38
N ASP A 62 -6.12 49.84 16.60
CA ASP A 62 -6.13 48.64 17.47
C ASP A 62 -5.64 47.38 16.73
N THR A 63 -4.55 47.51 15.97
CA THR A 63 -3.98 46.42 15.17
C THR A 63 -2.69 45.90 15.77
N TYR A 64 -2.55 44.57 15.81
CA TYR A 64 -1.38 43.86 16.35
C TYR A 64 -0.62 43.16 15.23
N ARG A 65 0.68 43.44 15.12
CA ARG A 65 1.63 42.72 14.26
C ARG A 65 2.70 42.06 15.13
N LEU A 66 2.80 40.74 15.03
CA LEU A 66 3.84 39.95 15.70
C LEU A 66 4.94 39.60 14.70
N VAL A 67 6.19 39.85 15.06
CA VAL A 67 7.37 39.49 14.26
C VAL A 67 8.26 38.58 15.10
N VAL A 68 8.56 37.40 14.56
CA VAL A 68 9.44 36.40 15.18
C VAL A 68 10.41 35.92 14.09
N LEU A 69 11.66 36.37 14.21
CA LEU A 69 12.70 36.09 13.23
C LEU A 69 13.94 35.60 13.97
N ASN A 70 14.53 34.49 13.51
CA ASN A 70 15.78 33.98 14.07
C ASN A 70 16.97 34.30 13.14
N LEU A 71 17.81 33.32 12.83
CA LEU A 71 18.96 33.44 11.95
C LEU A 71 18.94 32.30 10.93
N PRO A 72 19.35 32.52 9.68
CA PRO A 72 19.35 31.49 8.64
C PRO A 72 20.18 30.24 8.95
N SER A 73 21.19 30.36 9.80
CA SER A 73 22.08 29.25 10.20
C SER A 73 21.53 28.43 11.36
N CYS A 74 20.44 28.88 11.97
CA CYS A 74 19.87 28.29 13.17
C CYS A 74 18.79 27.28 12.80
N HIS A 75 18.80 26.14 13.49
CA HIS A 75 17.84 25.06 13.35
C HIS A 75 17.63 24.42 14.72
N SER A 76 16.43 23.89 14.96
CA SER A 76 16.13 23.06 16.13
C SER A 76 16.86 21.71 16.05
N LEU A 77 17.22 21.14 17.20
CA LEU A 77 17.70 19.76 17.28
C LEU A 77 16.55 18.75 17.21
N THR A 78 15.36 19.17 17.60
CA THR A 78 14.13 18.37 17.63
C THR A 78 13.04 19.10 16.85
N ASP A 79 12.51 18.47 15.81
CA ASP A 79 11.47 19.05 14.97
C ASP A 79 10.09 19.11 15.66
N GLU A 80 9.87 18.30 16.70
CA GLU A 80 8.60 18.18 17.41
C GLU A 80 8.72 18.48 18.90
N ILE A 81 7.68 19.12 19.43
CA ILE A 81 7.51 19.46 20.84
C ILE A 81 6.76 18.34 21.53
N ASP A 82 7.33 17.81 22.62
CA ASP A 82 6.59 16.91 23.51
C ASP A 82 5.76 17.71 24.53
N TYR A 83 4.53 18.04 24.15
CA TYR A 83 3.58 18.73 25.02
C TYR A 83 3.22 17.96 26.31
N SER A 84 3.54 16.66 26.42
CA SER A 84 3.28 15.87 27.63
C SER A 84 4.30 16.09 28.74
N GLU A 85 5.51 16.54 28.39
CA GLU A 85 6.59 16.84 29.35
C GLU A 85 6.57 18.29 29.86
N LEU A 86 5.75 19.14 29.25
CA LEU A 86 5.58 20.55 29.65
C LEU A 86 4.71 20.62 30.92
N ASP A 87 5.31 20.41 32.10
CA ASP A 87 4.65 20.66 33.39
C ASP A 87 4.39 22.18 33.64
N ASP A 88 3.69 22.53 34.72
CA ASP A 88 3.39 23.93 35.09
C ASP A 88 4.66 24.80 35.28
N TYR A 89 5.85 24.19 35.31
CA TYR A 89 7.14 24.85 35.51
C TYR A 89 8.09 24.50 34.36
N HIS A 90 7.77 24.93 33.13
CA HIS A 90 8.56 24.75 31.90
C HIS A 90 10.07 24.64 32.19
N ARG A 91 10.59 23.41 32.27
CA ARG A 91 11.94 23.13 32.80
C ARG A 91 13.07 23.42 31.81
N GLY A 92 12.74 24.01 30.66
CA GLY A 92 13.69 24.23 29.57
C GLY A 92 14.11 22.94 28.87
N LEU A 93 13.23 21.93 28.85
CA LEU A 93 13.42 20.69 28.11
C LEU A 93 13.32 20.91 26.60
N GLU A 94 12.49 21.88 26.20
CA GLU A 94 12.34 22.35 24.83
C GLU A 94 13.18 23.62 24.63
N SER A 95 14.36 23.47 24.04
CA SER A 95 15.23 24.55 23.57
C SER A 95 14.79 25.03 22.18
N TYR A 96 15.40 26.10 21.66
CA TYR A 96 15.10 26.72 20.34
C TYR A 96 13.70 27.35 20.13
N HIS A 97 12.66 26.85 20.76
CA HIS A 97 11.29 27.31 20.53
C HIS A 97 11.01 28.67 21.17
N THR A 98 10.27 29.52 20.44
CA THR A 98 9.79 30.81 20.94
C THR A 98 8.39 30.65 21.52
N TRP A 99 8.23 30.92 22.82
CA TRP A 99 6.96 30.68 23.51
C TRP A 99 6.11 31.94 23.69
N LEU A 100 4.89 31.91 23.15
CA LEU A 100 3.81 32.84 23.47
C LEU A 100 3.01 32.32 24.66
N PHE A 101 2.95 33.15 25.71
CA PHE A 101 2.22 32.83 26.93
C PHE A 101 0.75 33.24 26.82
N ASP A 102 -0.14 32.41 27.34
CA ASP A 102 -1.55 32.73 27.48
C ASP A 102 -1.77 34.04 28.27
N PRO A 103 -2.58 35.00 27.75
CA PRO A 103 -2.84 36.27 28.40
C PRO A 103 -3.50 36.08 29.77
N THR A 104 -3.14 36.91 30.74
CA THR A 104 -3.61 36.81 32.14
C THR A 104 -5.08 37.18 32.37
N VAL A 105 -5.84 37.46 31.32
CA VAL A 105 -7.25 37.87 31.38
C VAL A 105 -8.08 36.76 30.73
N ASP A 106 -9.21 36.39 31.33
CA ASP A 106 -10.09 35.21 31.06
C ASP A 106 -10.63 35.05 29.61
N ILE A 107 -10.03 35.72 28.62
CA ILE A 107 -10.38 35.63 27.21
C ILE A 107 -9.60 34.54 26.46
N HIS A 108 -8.46 34.06 27.00
CA HIS A 108 -7.59 33.00 26.40
C HIS A 108 -7.41 33.12 24.88
N ARG A 109 -7.35 34.36 24.38
CA ARG A 109 -7.43 34.69 22.97
C ARG A 109 -6.28 35.60 22.57
N HIS A 110 -5.56 35.18 21.53
CA HIS A 110 -4.66 36.02 20.78
C HIS A 110 -5.31 36.41 19.46
N HIS A 111 -5.28 37.69 19.12
CA HIS A 111 -5.73 38.19 17.82
C HIS A 111 -4.61 39.02 17.21
N PHE A 112 -4.04 38.52 16.11
CA PHE A 112 -3.01 39.19 15.35
C PHE A 112 -3.56 39.51 13.96
N HIS A 113 -3.45 40.78 13.58
CA HIS A 113 -3.79 41.19 12.22
C HIS A 113 -2.70 40.73 11.25
N GLU A 114 -1.45 40.66 11.71
CA GLU A 114 -0.32 40.20 10.93
C GLU A 114 0.66 39.39 11.79
N VAL A 115 1.12 38.25 11.29
CA VAL A 115 2.20 37.45 11.89
C VAL A 115 3.30 37.27 10.85
N GLU A 116 4.51 37.68 11.19
CA GLU A 116 5.72 37.46 10.41
C GLU A 116 6.60 36.42 11.12
N LEU A 117 6.84 35.31 10.43
CA LEU A 117 7.65 34.21 10.94
C LEU A 117 8.65 33.77 9.87
N GLY A 118 9.94 33.73 10.20
CA GLY A 118 10.98 33.41 9.21
C GLY A 118 12.37 33.31 9.81
N LEU A 119 13.38 33.13 8.95
CA LEU A 119 14.77 32.83 9.31
C LEU A 119 14.86 31.63 10.29
N ASN A 120 14.16 30.54 9.95
CA ASN A 120 14.00 29.29 10.71
C ASN A 120 13.42 29.47 12.13
N ALA A 121 12.70 30.57 12.41
CA ALA A 121 12.08 30.75 13.71
C ALA A 121 10.92 29.78 13.94
N GLU A 122 10.89 29.20 15.14
CA GLU A 122 9.79 28.35 15.59
C GLU A 122 9.01 29.05 16.71
N LEU A 123 7.69 29.14 16.51
CA LEU A 123 6.76 29.79 17.42
C LEU A 123 5.81 28.74 18.00
N ALA A 124 5.73 28.68 19.32
CA ALA A 124 4.85 27.78 20.04
C ALA A 124 4.01 28.54 21.07
N LEU A 125 2.85 27.98 21.41
CA LEU A 125 1.97 28.53 22.42
C LEU A 125 2.08 27.71 23.70
N TRP A 126 2.29 28.40 24.81
CA TRP A 126 2.31 27.80 26.14
C TRP A 126 1.07 28.18 26.94
N ARG A 127 0.54 27.20 27.67
CA ARG A 127 -0.64 27.33 28.52
C ARG A 127 -0.30 26.99 29.97
N ARG A 128 -1.00 27.64 30.91
CA ARG A 128 -1.00 27.27 32.34
C ARG A 128 -2.16 26.33 32.62
N ASN A 129 -1.98 25.30 33.45
CA ASN A 129 -3.02 24.32 33.81
C ASN A 129 -3.62 23.60 32.59
N ILE A 130 -2.96 22.53 32.13
CA ILE A 130 -3.10 21.91 30.80
C ILE A 130 -4.52 21.41 30.43
N ASP A 131 -5.46 21.33 31.39
CA ASP A 131 -6.73 20.59 31.22
C ASP A 131 -8.05 21.39 31.41
N THR A 132 -8.04 22.72 31.58
CA THR A 132 -9.28 23.44 31.99
C THR A 132 -9.90 24.41 30.96
N PHE A 133 -9.20 24.82 29.90
CA PHE A 133 -9.73 25.77 28.92
C PHE A 133 -9.09 25.63 27.53
N GLN A 134 -9.75 26.19 26.51
CA GLN A 134 -9.29 26.22 25.13
C GLN A 134 -8.65 27.58 24.80
N GLN A 135 -7.44 27.57 24.25
CA GLN A 135 -6.74 28.79 23.82
C GLN A 135 -7.01 29.04 22.33
N THR A 136 -7.38 30.27 21.97
CA THR A 136 -7.72 30.62 20.58
C THR A 136 -6.75 31.64 20.01
N ILE A 137 -6.36 31.45 18.76
CA ILE A 137 -5.44 32.33 18.04
C ILE A 137 -6.08 32.64 16.70
N GLN A 138 -6.19 33.92 16.37
CA GLN A 138 -6.67 34.39 15.09
C GLN A 138 -5.55 35.16 14.37
N VAL A 139 -5.32 34.79 13.11
CA VAL A 139 -4.35 35.43 12.22
C VAL A 139 -5.03 35.81 10.91
N GLU A 140 -4.92 37.07 10.50
CA GLU A 140 -5.56 37.58 9.27
C GLU A 140 -4.58 37.69 8.09
N LYS A 141 -3.28 37.81 8.37
CA LYS A 141 -2.23 37.91 7.37
C LYS A 141 -0.95 37.22 7.84
N THR A 142 -0.32 36.48 6.94
CA THR A 142 0.99 35.84 7.18
C THR A 142 2.07 36.49 6.33
N LEU A 143 3.25 36.68 6.93
CA LEU A 143 4.48 37.13 6.28
C LEU A 143 5.62 36.20 6.71
N GLY A 144 6.68 36.14 5.92
CA GLY A 144 7.80 35.26 6.20
C GLY A 144 8.60 34.94 4.95
N ASP A 145 9.64 34.14 5.14
CA ASP A 145 10.50 33.60 4.08
C ASP A 145 10.25 32.09 3.85
N LYS A 146 9.12 31.56 4.36
CA LYS A 146 8.71 30.15 4.29
C LYS A 146 9.52 29.16 5.13
N SER A 147 10.47 29.65 5.92
CA SER A 147 11.30 28.79 6.77
C SER A 147 10.77 28.61 8.20
N GLY A 148 9.83 29.45 8.62
CA GLY A 148 9.27 29.42 9.97
C GLY A 148 8.24 28.32 10.20
N ILE A 149 8.08 27.88 11.46
CA ILE A 149 7.07 26.88 11.88
C ILE A 149 6.26 27.39 13.08
N PHE A 150 4.95 27.30 12.98
CA PHE A 150 4.04 27.57 14.09
C PHE A 150 3.49 26.26 14.68
N HIS A 151 3.81 25.97 15.93
CA HIS A 151 3.34 24.80 16.69
C HIS A 151 2.02 25.07 17.42
N ILE A 152 1.04 24.17 17.23
CA ILE A 152 -0.32 24.22 17.81
C ILE A 152 -0.54 22.95 18.62
N GLY A 153 -0.37 23.06 19.93
CA GLY A 153 -0.53 22.01 20.92
C GLY A 153 -1.99 21.59 21.19
N PRO A 154 -2.19 20.67 22.15
CA PRO A 154 -3.51 20.20 22.56
C PRO A 154 -4.45 21.34 22.97
N LEU A 155 -5.77 21.26 22.71
CA LEU A 155 -6.80 22.27 23.02
C LEU A 155 -6.41 23.72 22.66
N GLN A 156 -5.59 23.89 21.62
CA GLN A 156 -5.29 25.18 21.00
C GLN A 156 -5.96 25.22 19.63
N ASN A 157 -6.61 26.35 19.34
CA ASN A 157 -7.33 26.58 18.11
C ASN A 157 -6.74 27.74 17.35
N LEU A 158 -6.07 27.45 16.24
CA LEU A 158 -5.60 28.46 15.31
C LEU A 158 -6.64 28.64 14.19
N THR A 159 -7.11 29.87 14.01
CA THR A 159 -7.93 30.28 12.87
C THR A 159 -7.11 31.20 11.99
N VAL A 160 -6.90 30.83 10.73
CA VAL A 160 -6.23 31.68 9.74
C VAL A 160 -7.26 32.14 8.72
N ASP A 161 -7.43 33.45 8.62
CA ASP A 161 -8.45 34.12 7.82
C ASP A 161 -7.82 34.88 6.65
N LEU A 162 -7.09 34.16 5.79
CA LEU A 162 -6.42 34.77 4.64
C LEU A 162 -7.44 35.23 3.59
N PRO A 163 -7.27 36.44 3.02
CA PRO A 163 -8.13 36.92 1.94
C PRO A 163 -7.92 36.11 0.66
N TYR A 164 -8.97 35.96 -0.14
CA TYR A 164 -8.91 35.20 -1.41
C TYR A 164 -7.88 35.75 -2.41
N SER A 165 -7.54 37.04 -2.32
CA SER A 165 -6.49 37.65 -3.14
C SER A 165 -5.07 37.22 -2.76
N SER A 166 -4.87 36.63 -1.58
CA SER A 166 -3.58 36.19 -1.06
C SER A 166 -3.72 34.97 -0.13
N PRO A 167 -4.13 33.80 -0.68
CA PRO A 167 -4.40 32.59 0.12
C PRO A 167 -3.13 31.82 0.52
N GLU A 168 -1.95 32.29 0.10
CA GLU A 168 -0.68 31.60 0.32
C GLU A 168 -0.13 31.84 1.74
N LEU A 169 0.16 30.75 2.43
CA LEU A 169 0.85 30.78 3.72
C LEU A 169 2.33 31.06 3.55
N GLN A 170 2.86 31.94 4.40
CA GLN A 170 4.28 32.34 4.37
C GLN A 170 5.15 31.59 5.39
N PHE A 171 4.58 30.64 6.13
CA PHE A 171 5.26 29.76 7.08
C PHE A 171 4.45 28.47 7.30
N GLY A 172 5.11 27.41 7.79
CA GLY A 172 4.50 26.12 8.08
C GLY A 172 3.80 26.07 9.44
N PHE A 173 3.01 25.02 9.67
CA PHE A 173 2.43 24.79 11.00
C PHE A 173 2.34 23.30 11.36
N PHE A 174 2.62 22.99 12.62
CA PHE A 174 2.54 21.65 13.19
C PHE A 174 1.40 21.59 14.19
N VAL A 175 0.35 20.86 13.84
CA VAL A 175 -0.82 20.64 14.70
C VAL A 175 -0.66 19.32 15.42
N TYR A 176 -0.55 19.38 16.73
CA TYR A 176 -0.40 18.20 17.57
C TYR A 176 -1.78 17.62 17.93
N ASN A 177 -1.77 16.45 18.59
CA ASN A 177 -3.00 15.79 19.01
C ASN A 177 -3.90 16.73 19.84
N LYS A 178 -5.21 16.70 19.58
CA LYS A 178 -6.24 17.63 20.14
C LYS A 178 -6.05 19.12 19.78
N GLY A 179 -5.05 19.49 19.01
CA GLY A 179 -4.94 20.82 18.40
C GLY A 179 -5.92 20.94 17.22
N THR A 180 -6.35 22.15 16.91
CA THR A 180 -7.25 22.41 15.77
C THR A 180 -6.75 23.60 14.96
N VAL A 181 -6.63 23.40 13.65
CA VAL A 181 -6.46 24.48 12.68
C VAL A 181 -7.73 24.62 11.85
N SER A 182 -8.21 25.85 11.75
CA SER A 182 -9.35 26.22 10.92
C SER A 182 -8.90 27.24 9.88
N MET A 183 -9.15 26.93 8.61
CA MET A 183 -8.87 27.81 7.47
C MET A 183 -10.18 28.23 6.84
N LYS A 184 -10.26 29.47 6.34
CA LYS A 184 -11.41 29.84 5.51
C LYS A 184 -11.17 29.44 4.06
N ARG A 185 -11.82 28.36 3.65
CA ARG A 185 -12.01 27.93 2.25
C ARG A 185 -10.77 27.40 1.54
N MET A 186 -9.65 28.11 1.49
CA MET A 186 -8.48 27.69 0.72
C MET A 186 -7.26 27.47 1.62
N LEU A 187 -6.53 26.38 1.37
CA LEU A 187 -5.22 26.11 1.96
C LEU A 187 -4.23 25.83 0.83
N TYR A 188 -3.33 26.77 0.57
CA TYR A 188 -2.25 26.61 -0.41
C TYR A 188 -0.90 26.42 0.28
N ILE A 189 -0.29 25.26 0.06
CA ILE A 189 0.97 24.84 0.68
C ILE A 189 2.03 24.86 -0.41
N ASN A 190 2.89 25.87 -0.42
CA ASN A 190 3.90 26.06 -1.46
C ASN A 190 5.26 26.37 -0.83
N ASN A 191 6.23 25.48 -1.00
CA ASN A 191 7.57 25.59 -0.42
C ASN A 191 7.57 25.74 1.12
N ILE A 192 6.57 25.16 1.78
CA ILE A 192 6.42 25.06 3.25
C ILE A 192 6.01 23.63 3.62
N THR A 193 6.23 23.26 4.88
CA THR A 193 5.74 22.01 5.46
C THR A 193 4.59 22.28 6.43
N VAL A 194 3.52 21.51 6.29
CA VAL A 194 2.38 21.50 7.21
C VAL A 194 2.20 20.09 7.75
N GLN A 195 2.13 19.94 9.06
CA GLN A 195 1.88 18.67 9.73
C GLN A 195 0.59 18.75 10.54
N VAL A 196 -0.28 17.76 10.42
CA VAL A 196 -1.56 17.68 11.11
C VAL A 196 -1.73 16.32 11.76
N ALA A 197 -1.49 16.26 13.08
CA ALA A 197 -1.84 15.15 13.97
C ALA A 197 -3.13 15.44 14.79
N GLY A 198 -3.71 16.63 14.62
CA GLY A 198 -4.97 17.07 15.22
C GLY A 198 -6.10 17.21 14.19
N ASN A 199 -6.90 18.27 14.30
CA ASN A 199 -8.02 18.53 13.39
C ASN A 199 -7.68 19.64 12.38
N LEU A 200 -8.00 19.40 11.10
CA LEU A 200 -7.99 20.40 10.04
C LEU A 200 -9.44 20.66 9.57
N LEU A 201 -9.93 21.88 9.74
CA LEU A 201 -11.32 22.25 9.47
C LEU A 201 -11.42 23.44 8.50
N GLY A 202 -12.55 23.54 7.78
CA GLY A 202 -12.91 24.70 6.96
C GLY A 202 -12.23 24.79 5.58
N VAL A 203 -11.33 23.86 5.26
CA VAL A 203 -10.66 23.78 3.95
C VAL A 203 -11.61 23.17 2.92
N GLU A 204 -12.03 23.96 1.93
CA GLU A 204 -12.76 23.50 0.75
C GLU A 204 -11.77 23.17 -0.38
N ASP A 205 -10.84 24.07 -0.68
CA ASP A 205 -9.87 23.95 -1.75
C ASP A 205 -8.48 23.75 -1.14
N LEU A 206 -7.97 22.51 -1.20
CA LEU A 206 -6.65 22.13 -0.70
C LEU A 206 -5.68 21.98 -1.88
N VAL A 207 -4.64 22.81 -1.92
CA VAL A 207 -3.64 22.79 -2.98
C VAL A 207 -2.26 22.59 -2.37
N ILE A 208 -1.57 21.54 -2.81
CA ILE A 208 -0.19 21.24 -2.43
C ILE A 208 0.67 21.56 -3.65
N GLY A 209 1.30 22.74 -3.60
CA GLY A 209 2.13 23.29 -4.65
C GLY A 209 3.57 22.78 -4.61
N ASN A 210 4.40 23.35 -5.47
CA ASN A 210 5.81 22.95 -5.63
C ASN A 210 6.60 23.02 -4.31
N ASN A 211 7.36 21.97 -3.99
CA ASN A 211 8.08 21.78 -2.73
C ASN A 211 7.20 21.91 -1.46
N GLY A 212 5.88 21.96 -1.60
CA GLY A 212 4.95 21.95 -0.49
C GLY A 212 4.79 20.52 0.04
N THR A 213 4.88 20.35 1.35
CA THR A 213 4.64 19.05 2.00
C THR A 213 3.49 19.15 2.99
N LEU A 214 2.47 18.32 2.83
CA LEU A 214 1.40 18.15 3.81
C LEU A 214 1.48 16.76 4.41
N ILE A 215 1.61 16.67 5.73
CA ILE A 215 1.66 15.42 6.47
C ILE A 215 0.40 15.33 7.35
N ILE A 216 -0.42 14.30 7.16
CA ILE A 216 -1.59 14.05 7.99
C ILE A 216 -1.39 12.73 8.74
N ARG A 217 -1.33 12.82 10.07
CA ARG A 217 -1.12 11.68 10.96
C ARG A 217 -2.40 11.39 11.74
N LYS A 218 -2.94 10.19 11.60
CA LYS A 218 -4.02 9.72 12.47
C LYS A 218 -3.43 9.31 13.82
N THR A 219 -3.86 9.94 14.90
CA THR A 219 -3.47 9.54 16.26
C THR A 219 -4.50 8.55 16.86
N PRO A 220 -4.12 7.74 17.87
CA PRO A 220 -5.05 6.78 18.50
C PRO A 220 -6.29 7.43 19.14
N GLU A 221 -6.20 8.71 19.48
CA GLU A 221 -7.25 9.46 20.16
C GLU A 221 -8.23 10.15 19.21
N MET A 222 -8.00 10.09 17.89
CA MET A 222 -8.94 10.60 16.88
C MET A 222 -10.14 9.66 16.74
N THR A 223 -11.32 10.12 17.18
CA THR A 223 -12.59 9.36 17.13
C THR A 223 -13.15 9.18 15.72
N ALA A 224 -12.80 10.06 14.78
CA ALA A 224 -13.01 9.89 13.34
C ALA A 224 -11.94 10.70 12.59
N ALA A 225 -10.93 10.02 12.04
CA ALA A 225 -9.88 10.67 11.27
C ALA A 225 -10.33 10.89 9.82
N GLU A 226 -11.37 11.72 9.63
CA GLU A 226 -11.84 12.12 8.30
C GLU A 226 -11.47 13.58 8.03
N VAL A 227 -10.63 13.82 7.02
CA VAL A 227 -10.33 15.17 6.52
C VAL A 227 -11.18 15.42 5.27
N LYS A 228 -12.01 16.45 5.36
CA LYS A 228 -12.96 16.82 4.29
C LYS A 228 -12.41 17.98 3.47
N PHE A 229 -12.59 17.88 2.17
CA PHE A 229 -12.34 18.95 1.20
C PHE A 229 -13.42 18.91 0.11
N LYS A 230 -13.48 19.96 -0.68
CA LYS A 230 -14.20 19.98 -1.96
C LYS A 230 -13.27 19.54 -3.08
N THR A 231 -12.12 20.19 -3.22
CA THR A 231 -11.09 19.81 -4.20
C THR A 231 -9.73 19.67 -3.52
N LEU A 232 -9.02 18.60 -3.86
CA LEU A 232 -7.63 18.38 -3.49
C LEU A 232 -6.78 18.30 -4.76
N LEU A 233 -5.84 19.22 -4.91
CA LEU A 233 -4.89 19.27 -6.01
C LEU A 233 -3.47 19.09 -5.47
N VAL A 234 -2.76 18.10 -6.00
CA VAL A 234 -1.31 17.92 -5.78
C VAL A 234 -0.59 18.30 -7.08
N GLU A 235 0.02 19.47 -7.09
CA GLU A 235 0.77 20.00 -8.24
C GLU A 235 2.12 19.28 -8.41
N GLY A 236 2.80 19.52 -9.52
CA GLY A 236 4.16 19.02 -9.74
C GLY A 236 5.13 19.50 -8.65
N GLY A 237 5.79 18.55 -7.97
CA GLY A 237 6.68 18.82 -6.83
C GLY A 237 5.97 18.93 -5.48
N GLY A 238 4.63 18.85 -5.44
CA GLY A 238 3.85 18.76 -4.21
C GLY A 238 3.85 17.35 -3.63
N HIS A 239 3.91 17.25 -2.30
CA HIS A 239 3.97 15.97 -1.60
C HIS A 239 2.92 15.88 -0.48
N LEU A 240 1.99 14.93 -0.59
CA LEU A 240 1.03 14.60 0.45
C LEU A 240 1.44 13.29 1.13
N ILE A 241 1.64 13.30 2.44
CA ILE A 241 1.99 12.14 3.24
C ILE A 241 0.85 11.80 4.19
N LEU A 242 0.36 10.56 4.14
CA LEU A 242 -0.75 10.06 4.95
C LEU A 242 -0.29 8.90 5.84
N GLU A 243 -0.31 9.13 7.15
CA GLU A 243 0.18 8.15 8.13
C GLU A 243 -0.95 7.75 9.08
N SER A 244 -1.25 6.46 9.11
CA SER A 244 -2.19 5.85 10.05
C SER A 244 -1.49 4.96 11.06
N VAL A 245 -1.95 4.96 12.31
CA VAL A 245 -1.42 4.10 13.39
C VAL A 245 -1.69 2.63 13.09
N GLU A 246 -0.64 1.83 13.29
CA GLU A 246 -0.58 0.38 13.04
C GLU A 246 -1.43 -0.42 14.04
N THR A 247 -2.74 -0.48 13.84
CA THR A 247 -3.60 -1.44 14.56
C THR A 247 -4.25 -2.40 13.57
N MET A 248 -4.53 -3.64 14.01
CA MET A 248 -5.19 -4.67 13.19
C MET A 248 -6.66 -4.34 12.82
N ASN A 249 -7.14 -3.14 13.14
CA ASN A 249 -8.51 -2.69 12.98
C ASN A 249 -8.67 -1.58 11.94
N THR A 250 -9.86 -1.58 11.34
CA THR A 250 -10.39 -0.86 10.18
C THR A 250 -10.44 0.67 10.24
N ASP A 251 -9.81 1.30 11.24
CA ASP A 251 -9.86 2.75 11.40
C ASP A 251 -8.74 3.40 10.57
N LEU A 252 -8.98 3.48 9.27
CA LEU A 252 -8.09 4.17 8.34
C LEU A 252 -8.28 5.69 8.44
N LEU A 253 -7.22 6.44 8.15
CA LEU A 253 -7.35 7.86 7.80
C LEU A 253 -8.19 7.96 6.53
N VAL A 254 -9.25 8.76 6.56
CA VAL A 254 -10.15 8.97 5.43
C VAL A 254 -9.97 10.39 4.91
N LEU A 255 -9.64 10.49 3.63
CA LEU A 255 -9.71 11.74 2.87
C LEU A 255 -10.99 11.73 2.06
N SER A 256 -11.87 12.71 2.24
CA SER A 256 -13.14 12.76 1.49
C SER A 256 -13.44 14.10 0.85
N GLY A 257 -13.98 14.06 -0.38
CA GLY A 257 -14.33 15.27 -1.12
C GLY A 257 -14.97 15.04 -2.48
N ASP A 258 -15.05 16.09 -3.30
CA ASP A 258 -15.64 15.99 -4.64
C ASP A 258 -14.60 15.59 -5.69
N SER A 259 -13.41 16.21 -5.67
CA SER A 259 -12.38 15.97 -6.69
C SER A 259 -10.99 15.83 -6.07
N LEU A 260 -10.25 14.81 -6.52
CA LEU A 260 -8.84 14.60 -6.25
C LEU A 260 -8.06 14.59 -7.57
N GLU A 261 -7.07 15.47 -7.70
CA GLU A 261 -6.20 15.54 -8.87
C GLU A 261 -4.73 15.48 -8.44
N VAL A 262 -3.99 14.54 -9.02
CA VAL A 262 -2.54 14.41 -8.87
C VAL A 262 -1.90 14.72 -10.21
N GLN A 263 -1.29 15.90 -10.33
CA GLN A 263 -0.63 16.33 -11.55
C GLN A 263 0.71 15.62 -11.76
N SER A 264 1.28 15.79 -12.95
CA SER A 264 2.60 15.26 -13.29
C SER A 264 3.66 15.73 -12.29
N GLY A 265 4.33 14.79 -11.63
CA GLY A 265 5.33 15.06 -10.58
C GLY A 265 4.74 15.33 -9.19
N GLY A 266 3.42 15.33 -9.03
CA GLY A 266 2.76 15.32 -7.73
C GLY A 266 2.78 13.93 -7.10
N VAL A 267 2.98 13.87 -5.79
CA VAL A 267 3.12 12.60 -5.05
C VAL A 267 2.17 12.55 -3.86
N ILE A 268 1.44 11.44 -3.75
CA ILE A 268 0.73 11.05 -2.53
C ILE A 268 1.40 9.78 -2.00
N GLU A 269 2.08 9.88 -0.85
CA GLU A 269 2.65 8.77 -0.11
C GLU A 269 1.75 8.41 1.07
N LEU A 270 1.48 7.12 1.28
CA LEU A 270 0.63 6.67 2.38
C LEU A 270 1.09 5.34 2.95
N ASN A 271 0.91 5.08 4.24
CA ASN A 271 1.12 3.72 4.76
C ASN A 271 -0.18 2.89 4.67
N GLN A 272 -1.30 3.45 5.14
CA GLN A 272 -2.65 2.91 5.01
C GLN A 272 -3.66 4.05 5.05
N ALA A 273 -4.45 4.22 3.99
CA ALA A 273 -5.45 5.28 3.93
C ALA A 273 -6.60 4.93 3.00
N LYS A 274 -7.73 5.62 3.23
CA LYS A 274 -8.91 5.56 2.38
C LYS A 274 -9.17 6.90 1.72
N LEU A 275 -9.23 6.90 0.40
CA LEU A 275 -9.58 8.06 -0.42
C LEU A 275 -11.03 7.89 -0.89
N LYS A 276 -11.93 8.81 -0.53
CA LYS A 276 -13.35 8.77 -0.87
C LYS A 276 -13.76 10.04 -1.61
N VAL A 277 -13.80 9.97 -2.93
CA VAL A 277 -14.06 11.15 -3.78
C VAL A 277 -15.16 10.90 -4.80
N LYS A 278 -15.66 11.93 -5.48
CA LYS A 278 -16.56 11.74 -6.62
C LYS A 278 -15.78 11.52 -7.91
N SER A 279 -14.70 12.28 -8.12
CA SER A 279 -13.80 12.16 -9.27
C SER A 279 -12.35 12.09 -8.82
N CYS A 280 -11.56 11.26 -9.50
CA CYS A 280 -10.12 11.12 -9.24
C CYS A 280 -9.34 11.11 -10.55
N PHE A 281 -8.34 11.98 -10.68
CA PHE A 281 -7.48 12.06 -11.86
C PHE A 281 -6.01 11.98 -11.47
N ILE A 282 -5.30 11.00 -12.01
CA ILE A 282 -3.86 10.82 -11.80
C ILE A 282 -3.19 10.98 -13.16
N HIS A 283 -2.59 12.15 -13.36
CA HIS A 283 -1.91 12.50 -14.61
C HIS A 283 -0.68 11.63 -14.85
N GLN A 284 -0.15 11.66 -16.07
CA GLN A 284 1.11 11.01 -16.41
C GLN A 284 2.22 11.46 -15.44
N ALA A 285 2.99 10.52 -14.89
CA ALA A 285 4.00 10.75 -13.85
C ALA A 285 3.49 11.31 -12.51
N GLY A 286 2.17 11.38 -12.30
CA GLY A 286 1.58 11.48 -10.96
C GLY A 286 1.70 10.13 -10.23
N LEU A 287 1.96 10.16 -8.92
CA LEU A 287 2.20 8.97 -8.12
C LEU A 287 1.31 8.94 -6.88
N ILE A 288 0.51 7.89 -6.75
CA ILE A 288 -0.05 7.48 -5.45
C ILE A 288 0.69 6.23 -5.03
N THR A 289 1.38 6.26 -3.90
CA THR A 289 2.17 5.13 -3.45
C THR A 289 1.97 4.79 -1.99
N ALA A 290 1.84 3.49 -1.74
CA ALA A 290 1.83 2.90 -0.43
C ALA A 290 3.07 2.05 -0.19
N HIS A 291 4.21 2.70 -0.03
CA HIS A 291 5.46 2.06 0.36
C HIS A 291 5.63 2.14 1.88
N ARG A 292 6.54 1.33 2.43
CA ARG A 292 7.09 1.50 3.78
C ARG A 292 6.20 1.11 4.96
N MET A 293 5.38 0.06 4.85
CA MET A 293 4.67 -0.43 6.04
C MET A 293 5.52 -1.37 6.89
N ARG A 294 5.67 -1.02 8.17
CA ARG A 294 6.10 -1.95 9.23
C ARG A 294 4.85 -2.69 9.71
N HIS A 295 4.81 -4.00 9.55
CA HIS A 295 3.75 -4.79 10.18
C HIS A 295 4.24 -5.27 11.56
N SER A 296 4.01 -4.46 12.59
CA SER A 296 4.42 -4.73 13.98
C SER A 296 3.47 -5.68 14.72
N GLY A 297 3.11 -6.83 14.14
CA GLY A 297 2.09 -7.70 14.75
C GLY A 297 2.23 -9.22 14.56
N LEU A 298 2.98 -9.68 13.55
CA LEU A 298 3.03 -11.12 13.22
C LEU A 298 4.46 -11.65 13.32
N SER A 299 4.99 -11.68 14.54
CA SER A 299 6.19 -12.47 14.84
C SER A 299 5.85 -13.96 14.70
N GLY A 300 6.46 -14.64 13.73
CA GLY A 300 6.53 -16.10 13.71
C GLY A 300 6.12 -16.84 12.43
N VAL A 301 5.34 -16.27 11.50
CA VAL A 301 4.89 -17.02 10.29
C VAL A 301 4.71 -16.17 9.01
N VAL A 302 4.61 -14.84 9.13
CA VAL A 302 4.14 -13.96 8.04
C VAL A 302 5.25 -13.01 7.54
N VAL A 303 6.20 -12.69 8.41
CA VAL A 303 7.46 -12.03 8.07
C VAL A 303 8.38 -13.05 7.37
N GLY A 304 9.07 -12.62 6.31
CA GLY A 304 10.18 -13.39 5.76
C GLY A 304 11.31 -13.48 6.79
N GLU A 305 11.43 -14.62 7.47
CA GLU A 305 12.45 -14.83 8.50
C GLU A 305 13.67 -15.58 7.95
N ALA A 306 14.83 -15.34 8.56
CA ALA A 306 16.07 -16.03 8.27
C ALA A 306 16.39 -16.09 6.76
N ARG A 307 16.24 -14.96 6.05
CA ARG A 307 16.52 -14.78 4.61
C ARG A 307 15.44 -15.31 3.64
N GLY A 308 14.35 -15.87 4.14
CA GLY A 308 13.15 -16.15 3.36
C GLY A 308 12.42 -14.85 2.97
N GLY A 309 11.72 -14.84 1.85
CA GLY A 309 10.89 -13.71 1.45
C GLY A 309 9.59 -13.64 2.24
N ALA A 310 9.01 -12.44 2.35
CA ALA A 310 7.71 -12.27 3.01
C ALA A 310 6.54 -12.80 2.16
N GLY A 311 5.48 -13.25 2.83
CA GLY A 311 4.24 -13.70 2.18
C GLY A 311 3.13 -12.67 2.29
N HIS A 312 2.12 -12.76 1.41
CA HIS A 312 0.86 -12.01 1.41
C HIS A 312 -0.18 -12.72 0.53
N SER A 313 -0.12 -12.57 -0.79
CA SER A 313 -1.03 -13.30 -1.70
C SER A 313 -0.63 -14.75 -1.92
N GLY A 314 0.64 -15.05 -1.69
CA GLY A 314 1.22 -16.36 -1.87
C GLY A 314 2.40 -16.55 -0.93
N VAL A 315 3.07 -17.69 -1.07
CA VAL A 315 4.26 -17.99 -0.26
C VAL A 315 5.45 -17.17 -0.76
N GLY A 316 6.18 -16.55 0.17
CA GLY A 316 7.45 -15.89 -0.12
C GLY A 316 8.52 -16.88 -0.61
N GLY A 317 9.48 -16.39 -1.40
CA GLY A 317 10.58 -17.21 -1.90
C GLY A 317 11.43 -17.83 -0.79
N LEU A 318 12.06 -18.96 -1.09
CA LEU A 318 12.93 -19.68 -0.15
C LEU A 318 14.35 -19.10 -0.13
N ASP A 319 15.05 -19.31 0.98
CA ASP A 319 16.50 -19.10 1.07
C ASP A 319 17.29 -20.39 0.72
N LEU A 320 18.62 -20.29 0.62
CA LEU A 320 19.51 -21.43 0.34
C LEU A 320 19.42 -22.60 1.33
N LYS A 321 18.92 -22.37 2.55
CA LYS A 321 18.75 -23.40 3.58
C LYS A 321 17.36 -24.03 3.54
N ASN A 322 16.57 -23.71 2.50
CA ASN A 322 15.17 -24.09 2.35
C ASN A 322 14.30 -23.62 3.54
N VAL A 323 14.66 -22.49 4.15
CA VAL A 323 13.76 -21.83 5.11
C VAL A 323 12.54 -21.34 4.33
N THR A 324 11.36 -21.76 4.78
CA THR A 324 10.09 -21.38 4.17
C THR A 324 9.87 -19.87 4.31
N GLY A 325 9.52 -19.21 3.20
CA GLY A 325 9.08 -17.83 3.21
C GLY A 325 7.76 -17.65 3.98
N GLY A 326 7.35 -16.40 4.14
CA GLY A 326 6.09 -16.05 4.78
C GLY A 326 4.89 -16.70 4.08
N LYS A 327 3.85 -17.04 4.84
CA LYS A 327 2.61 -17.61 4.29
C LYS A 327 1.69 -16.54 3.69
N TYR A 328 0.76 -17.00 2.87
CA TYR A 328 -0.33 -16.19 2.35
C TYR A 328 -1.37 -15.85 3.44
N TYR A 329 -2.08 -14.74 3.30
CA TYR A 329 -3.18 -14.29 4.15
C TYR A 329 -4.06 -13.24 3.45
N GLY A 330 -5.14 -12.82 4.11
CA GLY A 330 -6.06 -11.79 3.60
C GLY A 330 -7.02 -12.29 2.52
N ASN A 331 -7.97 -11.44 2.16
CA ASN A 331 -9.00 -11.71 1.16
C ASN A 331 -8.63 -11.02 -0.17
N PHE A 332 -8.66 -11.74 -1.29
CA PHE A 332 -8.36 -11.14 -2.61
C PHE A 332 -9.51 -10.34 -3.22
N MET A 333 -10.76 -10.59 -2.82
CA MET A 333 -11.91 -9.81 -3.29
C MET A 333 -11.99 -8.48 -2.55
N LYS A 334 -11.76 -8.51 -1.22
CA LYS A 334 -11.77 -7.32 -0.37
C LYS A 334 -10.45 -7.20 0.39
N PRO A 335 -9.36 -6.80 -0.29
CA PRO A 335 -8.04 -6.74 0.31
C PRO A 335 -7.95 -5.55 1.26
N SER A 336 -7.99 -5.85 2.56
CA SER A 336 -8.01 -4.86 3.65
C SER A 336 -6.81 -4.97 4.59
N ILE A 337 -5.78 -5.73 4.19
CA ILE A 337 -4.59 -6.00 5.00
C ILE A 337 -3.36 -5.67 4.17
N SER A 338 -2.42 -4.95 4.75
CA SER A 338 -1.14 -4.61 4.13
C SER A 338 -0.21 -5.82 3.95
N GLY A 339 0.84 -5.60 3.17
CA GLY A 339 1.92 -6.55 2.95
C GLY A 339 2.84 -6.65 4.17
N SER A 340 3.48 -7.80 4.29
CA SER A 340 4.46 -8.10 5.33
C SER A 340 5.88 -7.70 4.95
N SER A 341 6.61 -7.26 5.97
CA SER A 341 8.03 -6.92 5.93
C SER A 341 8.91 -8.18 5.91
N ALA A 342 10.18 -8.04 5.51
CA ALA A 342 11.18 -9.11 5.54
C ALA A 342 12.47 -8.65 6.25
N ARG A 343 13.16 -9.57 6.93
CA ARG A 343 14.38 -9.28 7.72
C ARG A 343 15.43 -10.38 7.60
N GLN A 344 16.69 -10.02 7.81
CA GLN A 344 17.78 -11.00 7.79
C GLN A 344 17.68 -11.99 8.97
N ASN A 345 17.45 -11.46 10.17
CA ASN A 345 17.24 -12.21 11.42
C ASN A 345 16.40 -11.36 12.39
N ILE A 346 15.92 -11.96 13.50
CA ILE A 346 15.02 -11.27 14.45
C ILE A 346 15.68 -10.11 15.19
N THR A 347 17.01 -10.11 15.29
CA THR A 347 17.81 -9.09 15.98
C THR A 347 18.27 -7.95 15.05
N SER A 348 17.96 -8.02 13.76
CA SER A 348 18.39 -7.06 12.76
C SER A 348 17.58 -5.76 12.91
N PRO A 349 18.22 -4.58 13.06
CA PRO A 349 17.51 -3.31 13.03
C PRO A 349 17.00 -2.97 11.62
N GLU A 350 17.62 -3.57 10.61
CA GLU A 350 17.30 -3.41 9.20
C GLU A 350 16.17 -4.36 8.77
N VAL A 351 15.09 -3.78 8.24
CA VAL A 351 13.87 -4.45 7.78
C VAL A 351 13.49 -3.89 6.40
N ALA A 352 13.25 -4.77 5.42
CA ALA A 352 12.60 -4.43 4.16
C ALA A 352 11.10 -4.32 4.41
N LEU A 353 10.51 -3.17 4.12
CA LEU A 353 9.13 -2.83 4.48
C LEU A 353 8.12 -3.38 3.47
N GLY A 354 6.98 -3.85 3.95
CA GLY A 354 5.90 -4.37 3.12
C GLY A 354 5.15 -3.24 2.43
N GLY A 355 4.45 -3.57 1.34
CA GLY A 355 3.52 -2.63 0.71
C GLY A 355 2.34 -2.30 1.64
N GLY A 356 1.84 -1.07 1.56
CA GLY A 356 0.76 -0.57 2.40
C GLY A 356 -0.65 -1.01 1.98
N LEU A 357 -1.65 -0.24 2.41
CA LEU A 357 -3.06 -0.45 2.04
C LEU A 357 -3.64 0.83 1.41
N VAL A 358 -4.02 0.75 0.15
CA VAL A 358 -4.72 1.84 -0.57
C VAL A 358 -6.16 1.42 -0.80
N ILE A 359 -7.11 2.14 -0.21
CA ILE A 359 -8.54 2.00 -0.54
C ILE A 359 -8.99 3.27 -1.26
N ILE A 360 -9.50 3.14 -2.48
CA ILE A 360 -10.02 4.26 -3.27
C ILE A 360 -11.49 3.98 -3.62
N GLU A 361 -12.39 4.80 -3.10
CA GLU A 361 -13.82 4.80 -3.43
C GLU A 361 -14.12 6.06 -4.23
N VAL A 362 -14.47 5.89 -5.52
CA VAL A 362 -14.70 7.00 -6.44
C VAL A 362 -16.09 6.91 -7.04
N GLN A 363 -16.98 7.85 -6.74
CA GLN A 363 -18.37 7.74 -7.15
C GLN A 363 -18.56 7.74 -8.68
N ASP A 364 -17.95 8.66 -9.41
CA ASP A 364 -18.25 8.90 -10.83
C ASP A 364 -17.21 8.26 -11.75
N PHE A 365 -15.94 8.66 -11.64
CA PHE A 365 -14.86 8.10 -12.44
C PHE A 365 -13.49 8.27 -11.81
N ILE A 366 -12.61 7.29 -12.07
CA ILE A 366 -11.18 7.39 -11.84
C ILE A 366 -10.43 7.26 -13.16
N HIS A 367 -9.55 8.21 -13.45
CA HIS A 367 -8.68 8.20 -14.63
C HIS A 367 -7.21 8.10 -14.19
N VAL A 368 -6.54 7.01 -14.58
CA VAL A 368 -5.17 6.70 -14.15
C VAL A 368 -4.24 6.66 -15.36
N ASP A 369 -3.49 7.74 -15.60
CA ASP A 369 -2.37 7.78 -16.55
C ASP A 369 -1.00 7.69 -15.87
N GLY A 370 -0.94 8.00 -14.58
CA GLY A 370 0.23 7.84 -13.72
C GLY A 370 0.33 6.44 -13.09
N VAL A 371 0.78 6.40 -11.83
CA VAL A 371 1.02 5.15 -11.11
C VAL A 371 0.27 5.13 -9.78
N ILE A 372 -0.45 4.03 -9.52
CA ILE A 372 -0.91 3.65 -8.18
C ILE A 372 -0.08 2.44 -7.75
N SER A 373 0.73 2.57 -6.71
CA SER A 373 1.62 1.51 -6.24
C SER A 373 1.38 1.13 -4.78
N SER A 374 1.54 -0.15 -4.48
CA SER A 374 1.63 -0.68 -3.13
C SER A 374 2.72 -1.76 -3.09
N ASN A 375 3.87 -1.51 -3.74
CA ASN A 375 4.95 -2.49 -3.86
C ASN A 375 5.69 -2.69 -2.52
N GLY A 376 6.18 -3.91 -2.31
CA GLY A 376 7.09 -4.24 -1.21
C GLY A 376 8.53 -3.83 -1.52
N GLU A 377 9.28 -3.46 -0.48
CA GLU A 377 10.70 -3.13 -0.62
C GLU A 377 11.56 -4.36 -0.94
N SER A 378 12.61 -4.15 -1.74
CA SER A 378 13.61 -5.17 -1.97
C SER A 378 14.47 -5.37 -0.72
N GLY A 379 14.90 -6.61 -0.50
CA GLY A 379 15.81 -6.97 0.57
C GLY A 379 17.18 -6.29 0.41
N TYR A 380 17.83 -6.02 1.52
CA TYR A 380 19.18 -5.45 1.63
C TYR A 380 19.93 -6.15 2.76
N GLY A 381 21.27 -6.11 2.75
CA GLY A 381 22.08 -6.76 3.80
C GLY A 381 21.88 -8.28 3.94
N GLY A 382 21.36 -8.95 2.91
CA GLY A 382 21.01 -10.36 2.96
C GLY A 382 19.65 -10.67 3.61
N SER A 383 18.72 -9.71 3.67
CA SER A 383 17.31 -9.97 3.94
C SER A 383 16.58 -10.50 2.69
N GLY A 384 15.46 -11.21 2.92
CA GLY A 384 14.50 -11.52 1.86
C GLY A 384 13.76 -10.27 1.38
N GLY A 385 13.07 -10.39 0.25
CA GLY A 385 12.22 -9.32 -0.25
C GLY A 385 10.91 -9.21 0.56
N ALA A 386 10.43 -7.99 0.76
CA ALA A 386 9.14 -7.75 1.39
C ALA A 386 7.99 -7.99 0.40
N SER A 387 6.81 -8.29 0.91
CA SER A 387 5.65 -8.59 0.05
C SER A 387 4.95 -7.33 -0.43
N GLY A 388 4.32 -7.43 -1.60
CA GLY A 388 3.39 -6.39 -2.07
C GLY A 388 2.23 -6.22 -1.10
N GLY A 389 1.60 -5.05 -1.12
CA GLY A 389 0.47 -4.71 -0.25
C GLY A 389 -0.89 -4.96 -0.89
N SER A 390 -1.85 -4.09 -0.58
CA SER A 390 -3.24 -4.22 -1.00
C SER A 390 -3.76 -2.93 -1.64
N ILE A 391 -4.34 -3.06 -2.83
CA ILE A 391 -5.04 -1.97 -3.53
C ILE A 391 -6.49 -2.40 -3.72
N TRP A 392 -7.42 -1.60 -3.24
CA TRP A 392 -8.86 -1.81 -3.43
C TRP A 392 -9.50 -0.56 -4.02
N ILE A 393 -9.96 -0.65 -5.26
CA ILE A 393 -10.64 0.45 -5.96
C ILE A 393 -12.10 0.08 -6.22
N THR A 394 -13.01 0.99 -5.88
CA THR A 394 -14.43 0.89 -6.24
C THR A 394 -14.82 2.15 -7.00
N THR A 395 -15.36 2.00 -8.21
CA THR A 395 -15.76 3.13 -9.06
C THR A 395 -16.94 2.81 -9.97
N ASN A 396 -17.56 3.81 -10.58
CA ASN A 396 -18.47 3.57 -11.70
C ASN A 396 -17.67 3.39 -13.01
N ASN A 397 -16.74 4.30 -13.31
CA ASN A 397 -15.98 4.26 -14.56
C ASN A 397 -14.46 4.30 -14.31
N LEU A 398 -13.74 3.35 -14.91
CA LEU A 398 -12.29 3.24 -14.84
C LEU A 398 -11.65 3.53 -16.21
N TYR A 399 -10.84 4.58 -16.29
CA TYR A 399 -10.17 5.07 -17.51
C TYR A 399 -8.65 5.21 -17.32
N GLY A 400 -7.94 5.38 -18.43
CA GLY A 400 -6.52 5.73 -18.46
C GLY A 400 -5.61 4.63 -18.99
N SER A 401 -4.32 4.96 -19.07
CA SER A 401 -3.27 4.07 -19.63
C SER A 401 -2.08 3.82 -18.71
N GLY A 402 -2.20 4.22 -17.45
CA GLY A 402 -1.16 4.12 -16.43
C GLY A 402 -0.96 2.71 -15.87
N THR A 403 -0.36 2.63 -14.68
CA THR A 403 -0.03 1.36 -14.02
C THR A 403 -0.60 1.29 -12.62
N ILE A 404 -1.26 0.18 -12.30
CA ILE A 404 -1.74 -0.14 -10.96
C ILE A 404 -0.98 -1.39 -10.49
N GLN A 405 -0.15 -1.26 -9.46
CA GLN A 405 0.82 -2.30 -9.09
C GLN A 405 0.92 -2.56 -7.58
N ALA A 406 1.04 -3.83 -7.21
CA ALA A 406 1.28 -4.30 -5.86
C ALA A 406 2.29 -5.47 -5.89
N SER A 407 3.44 -5.28 -6.51
CA SER A 407 4.46 -6.31 -6.70
C SER A 407 5.30 -6.52 -5.43
N GLY A 408 5.80 -7.74 -5.23
CA GLY A 408 6.73 -8.06 -4.17
C GLY A 408 8.16 -7.59 -4.46
N GLY A 409 8.91 -7.28 -3.41
CA GLY A 409 10.30 -6.86 -3.49
C GLY A 409 11.25 -8.02 -3.77
N SER A 410 12.38 -7.74 -4.41
CA SER A 410 13.39 -8.76 -4.75
C SER A 410 14.19 -9.19 -3.51
N GLY A 411 14.63 -10.44 -3.45
CA GLY A 411 15.52 -10.91 -2.39
C GLY A 411 16.96 -10.41 -2.59
N SER A 412 17.66 -10.11 -1.49
CA SER A 412 19.07 -9.71 -1.55
C SER A 412 19.98 -10.90 -1.86
N GLY A 413 20.54 -10.97 -3.08
CA GLY A 413 21.44 -12.06 -3.47
C GLY A 413 20.71 -13.39 -3.62
N ARG A 414 21.03 -14.37 -2.78
CA ARG A 414 20.41 -15.71 -2.79
C ARG A 414 19.27 -15.89 -1.78
N CYS A 415 18.71 -14.77 -1.32
CA CYS A 415 17.57 -14.74 -0.40
C CYS A 415 16.26 -14.84 -1.19
N GLY A 416 15.16 -15.20 -0.53
CA GLY A 416 13.86 -15.34 -1.16
C GLY A 416 13.26 -13.99 -1.58
N GLY A 417 12.58 -13.94 -2.72
CA GLY A 417 11.78 -12.78 -3.12
C GLY A 417 10.49 -12.68 -2.29
N GLY A 418 9.94 -11.49 -2.11
CA GLY A 418 8.65 -11.31 -1.44
C GLY A 418 7.47 -11.61 -2.36
N SER A 419 6.36 -12.16 -1.85
CA SER A 419 5.21 -12.47 -2.70
C SER A 419 4.54 -11.23 -3.28
N GLY A 420 3.83 -11.39 -4.40
CA GLY A 420 2.95 -10.36 -4.92
C GLY A 420 1.80 -10.01 -3.98
N GLY A 421 1.26 -8.81 -4.15
CA GLY A 421 0.16 -8.24 -3.39
C GLY A 421 -1.21 -8.48 -4.03
N ARG A 422 -2.24 -7.85 -3.48
CA ARG A 422 -3.64 -8.03 -3.90
C ARG A 422 -4.18 -6.74 -4.50
N ILE A 423 -4.71 -6.82 -5.72
CA ILE A 423 -5.41 -5.72 -6.39
C ILE A 423 -6.86 -6.16 -6.58
N ALA A 424 -7.82 -5.38 -6.11
CA ALA A 424 -9.24 -5.60 -6.33
C ALA A 424 -9.90 -4.36 -6.91
N LEU A 425 -10.63 -4.53 -8.02
CA LEU A 425 -11.34 -3.47 -8.71
C LEU A 425 -12.82 -3.84 -8.85
N TYR A 426 -13.68 -2.92 -8.45
CA TYR A 426 -15.11 -3.00 -8.62
C TYR A 426 -15.55 -1.83 -9.51
N TYR A 427 -16.13 -2.12 -10.67
CA TYR A 427 -16.46 -1.09 -11.66
C TYR A 427 -17.77 -1.39 -12.42
N GLN A 428 -18.43 -0.37 -12.99
CA GLN A 428 -19.55 -0.57 -13.91
C GLN A 428 -19.08 -0.55 -15.38
N GLN A 429 -18.16 0.36 -15.72
CA GLN A 429 -17.54 0.47 -17.05
C GLN A 429 -16.01 0.57 -16.93
N GLU A 430 -15.30 -0.09 -17.85
CA GLU A 430 -13.83 -0.12 -17.90
C GLU A 430 -13.39 0.14 -19.35
N GLU A 431 -12.65 1.24 -19.55
CA GLU A 431 -11.94 1.56 -20.79
C GLU A 431 -10.44 1.75 -20.52
N PHE A 432 -9.95 1.23 -19.39
CA PHE A 432 -8.56 1.28 -19.00
C PHE A 432 -7.72 0.37 -19.90
N THR A 433 -6.70 0.95 -20.53
CA THR A 433 -5.75 0.26 -21.41
C THR A 433 -4.36 0.11 -20.81
N GLY A 434 -4.21 0.47 -19.53
CA GLY A 434 -2.97 0.38 -18.78
C GLY A 434 -2.65 -1.04 -18.28
N THR A 435 -1.73 -1.14 -17.32
CA THR A 435 -1.24 -2.43 -16.79
C THR A 435 -1.62 -2.66 -15.33
N PHE A 436 -1.90 -3.92 -15.01
CA PHE A 436 -2.05 -4.41 -13.63
C PHE A 436 -0.88 -5.33 -13.31
N GLU A 437 -0.12 -5.01 -12.26
CA GLU A 437 1.09 -5.77 -11.91
C GLU A 437 1.04 -6.21 -10.45
N ALA A 438 0.95 -7.52 -10.24
CA ALA A 438 1.01 -8.10 -8.90
C ALA A 438 2.05 -9.24 -8.90
N GLY A 439 3.23 -8.99 -9.45
CA GLY A 439 4.27 -10.01 -9.60
C GLY A 439 4.91 -10.41 -8.27
N GLY A 440 5.38 -11.64 -8.18
CA GLY A 440 6.28 -12.07 -7.11
C GLY A 440 7.67 -11.44 -7.28
N GLY A 441 8.35 -11.20 -6.17
CA GLY A 441 9.70 -10.66 -6.14
C GLY A 441 10.73 -11.62 -6.72
N HIS A 442 11.73 -11.06 -7.40
CA HIS A 442 12.80 -11.84 -8.01
C HIS A 442 13.75 -12.44 -6.96
N SER A 443 14.31 -13.61 -7.28
CA SER A 443 15.41 -14.23 -6.55
C SER A 443 16.21 -15.11 -7.49
N SER A 444 17.53 -15.18 -7.29
CA SER A 444 18.40 -16.10 -8.03
C SER A 444 18.25 -17.56 -7.59
N TYR A 445 17.51 -17.84 -6.52
CA TYR A 445 17.34 -19.19 -5.96
C TYR A 445 15.88 -19.67 -6.07
N SER A 446 14.96 -18.98 -5.40
CA SER A 446 13.53 -19.32 -5.40
C SER A 446 12.71 -18.03 -5.51
N PRO A 447 12.01 -17.81 -6.64
CA PRO A 447 11.11 -16.68 -6.76
C PRO A 447 9.97 -16.82 -5.76
N ALA A 448 9.30 -15.71 -5.50
CA ALA A 448 8.08 -15.72 -4.72
C ALA A 448 6.86 -16.08 -5.57
N ALA A 449 5.79 -16.48 -4.90
CA ALA A 449 4.49 -16.57 -5.52
C ALA A 449 3.99 -15.20 -6.03
N ALA A 450 3.21 -15.24 -7.11
CA ALA A 450 2.54 -14.08 -7.67
C ALA A 450 1.44 -13.56 -6.72
N GLY A 451 0.93 -12.39 -7.05
CA GLY A 451 -0.22 -11.75 -6.46
C GLY A 451 -1.50 -12.00 -7.24
N THR A 452 -2.58 -11.38 -6.80
CA THR A 452 -3.91 -11.54 -7.42
C THR A 452 -4.44 -10.21 -7.92
N VAL A 453 -4.95 -10.19 -9.15
CA VAL A 453 -5.73 -9.07 -9.70
C VAL A 453 -7.17 -9.53 -9.89
N TYR A 454 -8.04 -9.09 -8.99
CA TYR A 454 -9.48 -9.33 -9.00
C TYR A 454 -10.21 -8.16 -9.64
N ARG A 455 -11.07 -8.44 -10.61
CA ARG A 455 -11.86 -7.44 -11.32
C ARG A 455 -13.31 -7.90 -11.36
N GLU A 456 -14.20 -7.08 -10.84
CA GLU A 456 -15.63 -7.36 -10.80
C GLU A 456 -16.39 -6.23 -11.49
N LYS A 457 -17.00 -6.56 -12.62
CA LYS A 457 -17.91 -5.67 -13.32
C LYS A 457 -19.31 -5.81 -12.70
N ILE A 458 -19.76 -4.74 -12.07
CA ILE A 458 -21.10 -4.60 -11.49
C ILE A 458 -22.10 -4.35 -12.63
N VAL A 459 -23.13 -5.19 -12.73
CA VAL A 459 -24.15 -5.11 -13.77
C VAL A 459 -25.52 -4.92 -13.13
N ASP A 460 -26.17 -3.79 -13.39
CA ASP A 460 -27.42 -3.38 -12.73
C ASP A 460 -28.58 -4.38 -12.89
N SER A 461 -28.58 -5.17 -13.97
CA SER A 461 -29.68 -6.09 -14.32
C SER A 461 -29.26 -7.56 -14.48
N GLY A 462 -28.19 -7.99 -13.81
CA GLY A 462 -27.68 -9.36 -13.99
C GLY A 462 -26.69 -9.81 -12.91
N ARG A 463 -26.01 -10.93 -13.18
CA ARG A 463 -24.89 -11.39 -12.35
C ARG A 463 -23.64 -10.58 -12.70
N ASN A 464 -22.90 -10.15 -11.69
CA ASN A 464 -21.59 -9.50 -11.87
C ASN A 464 -20.63 -10.42 -12.64
N VAL A 465 -19.78 -9.80 -13.47
CA VAL A 465 -18.77 -10.52 -14.26
C VAL A 465 -17.45 -10.47 -13.51
N VAL A 466 -16.87 -11.63 -13.22
CA VAL A 466 -15.66 -11.75 -12.40
C VAL A 466 -14.47 -12.21 -13.25
N LEU A 467 -13.42 -11.40 -13.29
CA LEU A 467 -12.15 -11.72 -13.92
C LEU A 467 -11.06 -11.83 -12.84
N LEU A 468 -10.36 -12.95 -12.82
CA LEU A 468 -9.23 -13.17 -11.91
C LEU A 468 -7.96 -13.39 -12.73
N THR A 469 -6.93 -12.57 -12.49
CA THR A 469 -5.63 -12.70 -13.14
C THR A 469 -4.54 -12.97 -12.11
N VAL A 470 -3.71 -13.97 -12.39
CA VAL A 470 -2.51 -14.30 -11.62
C VAL A 470 -1.35 -14.37 -12.60
N ASP A 471 -0.43 -13.41 -12.50
CA ASP A 471 0.70 -13.26 -13.42
C ASP A 471 2.02 -13.27 -12.63
N GLY A 472 2.91 -14.20 -12.96
CA GLY A 472 4.24 -14.32 -12.36
C GLY A 472 5.24 -13.23 -12.80
N GLY A 473 4.88 -12.41 -13.79
CA GLY A 473 5.72 -11.35 -14.33
C GLY A 473 6.87 -11.86 -15.21
N THR A 474 7.90 -11.03 -15.40
CA THR A 474 9.06 -11.34 -16.27
C THR A 474 10.13 -12.21 -15.61
N SER A 475 9.98 -12.50 -14.31
CA SER A 475 10.90 -13.37 -13.58
C SER A 475 10.56 -14.83 -13.86
N TYR A 476 11.09 -15.36 -14.95
CA TYR A 476 11.21 -16.80 -15.17
C TYR A 476 12.53 -17.31 -14.58
N PRO A 477 12.63 -17.72 -13.31
CA PRO A 477 13.78 -18.50 -12.91
C PRO A 477 13.53 -19.94 -13.35
N LYS A 478 14.49 -20.52 -14.06
CA LYS A 478 14.74 -21.95 -13.95
C LYS A 478 14.85 -22.25 -12.46
N LEU A 479 13.82 -22.84 -11.86
CA LEU A 479 13.94 -23.47 -10.55
C LEU A 479 15.20 -24.33 -10.61
N ALA A 480 16.16 -24.11 -9.70
CA ALA A 480 17.23 -25.07 -9.55
C ALA A 480 16.57 -26.43 -9.32
N SER A 481 16.94 -27.42 -10.13
CA SER A 481 16.27 -28.72 -10.20
C SER A 481 16.10 -29.32 -8.80
N GLY A 482 14.86 -29.57 -8.38
CA GLY A 482 14.53 -30.17 -7.09
C GLY A 482 14.03 -29.21 -5.99
N LEU A 483 13.84 -27.92 -6.28
CA LEU A 483 13.25 -26.99 -5.30
C LEU A 483 11.71 -27.08 -5.23
N PRO A 484 11.11 -26.89 -4.03
CA PRO A 484 9.66 -26.75 -3.89
C PRO A 484 9.18 -25.55 -4.70
N VAL A 485 8.16 -25.76 -5.54
CA VAL A 485 7.54 -24.64 -6.26
C VAL A 485 6.62 -23.90 -5.30
N THR A 486 6.78 -22.58 -5.20
CA THR A 486 5.96 -21.74 -4.33
C THR A 486 4.60 -21.48 -4.98
N ASP A 487 3.53 -21.79 -4.26
CA ASP A 487 2.16 -21.62 -4.74
C ASP A 487 1.60 -20.23 -4.34
N THR A 488 0.89 -19.58 -5.28
CA THR A 488 0.01 -18.45 -4.95
C THR A 488 -1.31 -19.02 -4.49
N GLN A 489 -1.72 -18.71 -3.26
CA GLN A 489 -3.01 -19.16 -2.78
C GLN A 489 -4.05 -18.07 -2.89
N VAL A 490 -5.07 -18.36 -3.67
CA VAL A 490 -6.32 -17.62 -3.73
C VAL A 490 -7.18 -18.12 -2.58
N THR A 491 -6.96 -17.52 -1.41
CA THR A 491 -7.76 -17.77 -0.21
C THR A 491 -8.98 -16.85 -0.23
N LEU A 492 -10.17 -17.44 -0.28
CA LEU A 492 -11.40 -16.71 0.01
C LEU A 492 -11.60 -16.57 1.52
N VAL A 493 -12.10 -15.40 1.92
CA VAL A 493 -12.69 -15.19 3.23
C VAL A 493 -14.16 -14.84 2.97
N GLY A 494 -15.07 -15.80 3.09
CA GLY A 494 -16.48 -15.62 2.73
C GLY A 494 -17.16 -16.93 2.30
N ASP A 495 -18.21 -16.84 1.50
CA ASP A 495 -19.02 -17.96 1.03
C ASP A 495 -18.17 -19.08 0.39
N ASN A 496 -18.54 -20.34 0.66
CA ASN A 496 -17.83 -21.53 0.16
C ASN A 496 -17.95 -21.72 -1.36
N THR A 497 -18.51 -20.77 -2.10
CA THR A 497 -18.75 -20.86 -3.55
C THR A 497 -18.26 -19.61 -4.26
N LEU A 498 -17.53 -19.78 -5.37
CA LEU A 498 -17.07 -18.70 -6.23
C LEU A 498 -17.31 -19.02 -7.69
N THR A 499 -17.84 -18.06 -8.43
CA THR A 499 -17.94 -18.15 -9.89
C THR A 499 -17.00 -17.13 -10.52
N ILE A 500 -16.08 -17.61 -11.35
CA ILE A 500 -15.11 -16.82 -12.11
C ILE A 500 -15.50 -16.91 -13.59
N ASP A 501 -15.76 -15.78 -14.22
CA ASP A 501 -16.07 -15.72 -15.65
C ASP A 501 -14.83 -15.97 -16.51
N GLU A 502 -13.70 -15.38 -16.11
CA GLU A 502 -12.43 -15.56 -16.79
C GLU A 502 -11.29 -15.68 -15.78
N LEU A 503 -10.63 -16.84 -15.77
CA LEU A 503 -9.39 -17.06 -15.02
C LEU A 503 -8.20 -16.95 -15.98
N THR A 504 -7.31 -16.00 -15.74
CA THR A 504 -6.08 -15.83 -16.49
C THR A 504 -4.88 -16.19 -15.62
N VAL A 505 -4.10 -17.20 -16.02
CA VAL A 505 -2.89 -17.62 -15.29
C VAL A 505 -1.69 -17.62 -16.24
N MET A 506 -0.71 -16.76 -15.98
CA MET A 506 0.37 -16.45 -16.93
C MET A 506 1.74 -16.48 -16.26
N ASN A 507 2.77 -16.64 -17.09
CA ASN A 507 4.18 -16.50 -16.74
C ASN A 507 4.61 -17.34 -15.53
N ALA A 508 4.39 -18.65 -15.64
CA ALA A 508 4.71 -19.64 -14.61
C ALA A 508 3.99 -19.44 -13.25
N ALA A 509 3.01 -18.53 -13.16
CA ALA A 509 2.20 -18.39 -11.96
C ALA A 509 1.48 -19.69 -11.62
N ARG A 510 1.42 -20.01 -10.33
CA ARG A 510 0.67 -21.16 -9.81
C ARG A 510 -0.44 -20.64 -8.93
N VAL A 511 -1.67 -20.95 -9.29
CA VAL A 511 -2.86 -20.56 -8.53
C VAL A 511 -3.43 -21.77 -7.82
N THR A 512 -3.71 -21.63 -6.52
CA THR A 512 -4.39 -22.65 -5.73
C THR A 512 -5.63 -22.07 -5.10
N PHE A 513 -6.67 -22.89 -5.05
CA PHE A 513 -7.90 -22.60 -4.33
C PHE A 513 -7.88 -23.42 -3.05
N GLY A 514 -8.10 -22.78 -1.91
CA GLY A 514 -8.11 -23.45 -0.62
C GLY A 514 -8.85 -22.61 0.41
N TYR A 515 -9.59 -23.28 1.29
CA TYR A 515 -10.37 -22.66 2.34
C TYR A 515 -9.95 -23.20 3.71
N HIS A 516 -10.01 -22.34 4.72
CA HIS A 516 -9.60 -22.66 6.10
C HIS A 516 -10.69 -23.35 6.94
N SER A 517 -11.76 -23.88 6.32
CA SER A 517 -12.83 -24.60 7.04
C SER A 517 -12.89 -26.08 6.68
N SER A 518 -13.77 -26.81 7.39
CA SER A 518 -14.11 -28.20 7.14
C SER A 518 -14.94 -28.44 5.88
N ASP A 519 -15.56 -27.40 5.32
CA ASP A 519 -16.45 -27.53 4.17
C ASP A 519 -15.67 -27.41 2.85
N PRO A 520 -16.05 -28.20 1.82
CA PRO A 520 -15.40 -28.12 0.53
C PRO A 520 -15.67 -26.78 -0.15
N PHE A 521 -14.60 -26.14 -0.61
CA PHE A 521 -14.66 -24.90 -1.37
C PHE A 521 -14.98 -25.18 -2.84
N GLU A 522 -16.09 -24.65 -3.35
CA GLU A 522 -16.53 -24.85 -4.74
C GLU A 522 -16.21 -23.64 -5.63
N VAL A 523 -15.41 -23.86 -6.68
CA VAL A 523 -15.10 -22.85 -7.69
C VAL A 523 -15.67 -23.27 -9.03
N THR A 524 -16.42 -22.39 -9.66
CA THR A 524 -16.88 -22.55 -11.04
C THR A 524 -16.13 -21.57 -11.93
N ILE A 525 -15.50 -22.07 -12.99
CA ILE A 525 -14.71 -21.27 -13.94
C ILE A 525 -15.36 -21.38 -15.32
N ASN A 526 -15.84 -20.26 -15.86
CA ASN A 526 -16.49 -20.25 -17.18
C ASN A 526 -15.46 -20.33 -18.31
N SER A 527 -14.35 -19.62 -18.20
CA SER A 527 -13.30 -19.55 -19.23
C SER A 527 -11.91 -19.47 -18.60
N ILE A 528 -10.91 -20.07 -19.26
CA ILE A 528 -9.50 -20.05 -18.84
C ILE A 528 -8.64 -19.45 -19.96
N ARG A 529 -7.76 -18.53 -19.58
CA ARG A 529 -6.69 -17.97 -20.42
C ARG A 529 -5.31 -18.19 -19.79
N GLY A 530 -4.28 -18.13 -20.62
CA GLY A 530 -2.90 -18.29 -20.20
C GLY A 530 -1.91 -17.77 -21.23
N SER A 531 -0.62 -17.93 -20.94
CA SER A 531 0.46 -17.46 -21.80
C SER A 531 0.43 -18.11 -23.20
N PRO A 532 0.90 -17.40 -24.25
CA PRO A 532 1.06 -17.98 -25.58
C PRO A 532 1.96 -19.22 -25.55
N VAL A 533 1.62 -20.20 -26.37
CA VAL A 533 2.11 -21.59 -26.30
C VAL A 533 3.54 -21.73 -26.86
N VAL A 534 4.54 -21.20 -26.15
CA VAL A 534 5.96 -21.28 -26.56
C VAL A 534 6.74 -22.29 -25.72
N ASP A 535 6.58 -22.30 -24.40
CA ASP A 535 7.27 -23.21 -23.46
C ASP A 535 6.32 -23.71 -22.35
N LYS A 536 6.36 -25.01 -22.02
CA LYS A 536 5.55 -25.62 -20.95
C LYS A 536 5.87 -25.04 -19.58
N GLN A 537 7.13 -24.64 -19.36
CA GLN A 537 7.58 -24.06 -18.09
C GLN A 537 7.13 -22.60 -17.91
N ALA A 538 6.77 -21.93 -19.00
CA ALA A 538 6.24 -20.57 -18.98
C ALA A 538 4.72 -20.53 -18.76
N LEU A 539 4.02 -21.66 -18.91
CA LEU A 539 2.58 -21.74 -18.69
C LEU A 539 2.23 -21.63 -17.21
N GLY A 540 1.14 -20.92 -16.93
CA GLY A 540 0.52 -20.93 -15.61
C GLY A 540 0.05 -22.32 -15.20
N THR A 541 -0.12 -22.55 -13.89
CA THR A 541 -0.62 -23.81 -13.33
C THR A 541 -1.84 -23.56 -12.46
N LEU A 542 -2.92 -24.30 -12.70
CA LEU A 542 -4.05 -24.40 -11.78
C LEU A 542 -3.86 -25.62 -10.90
N ALA A 543 -3.59 -25.39 -9.61
CA ALA A 543 -3.49 -26.44 -8.62
C ALA A 543 -4.76 -26.54 -7.77
N VAL A 544 -5.26 -27.76 -7.59
CA VAL A 544 -6.49 -28.03 -6.83
C VAL A 544 -6.13 -28.91 -5.64
N GLY A 545 -6.20 -28.31 -4.44
CA GLY A 545 -5.85 -28.93 -3.17
C GLY A 545 -6.99 -29.73 -2.54
N ALA A 546 -6.71 -30.32 -1.38
CA ALA A 546 -7.72 -30.98 -0.55
C ALA A 546 -8.87 -30.00 -0.19
N ASN A 547 -10.08 -30.54 -0.01
CA ASN A 547 -11.28 -29.76 0.33
C ASN A 547 -11.60 -28.64 -0.68
N SER A 548 -11.18 -28.80 -1.94
CA SER A 548 -11.50 -27.86 -3.01
C SER A 548 -12.06 -28.61 -4.22
N LYS A 549 -13.14 -28.08 -4.77
CA LYS A 549 -13.84 -28.61 -5.94
C LYS A 549 -13.88 -27.52 -7.01
N VAL A 550 -13.16 -27.72 -8.10
CA VAL A 550 -13.12 -26.79 -9.22
C VAL A 550 -13.88 -27.39 -10.40
N THR A 551 -14.82 -26.64 -10.96
CA THR A 551 -15.59 -27.01 -12.15
C THR A 551 -15.29 -26.02 -13.26
N VAL A 552 -14.68 -26.50 -14.34
CA VAL A 552 -14.44 -25.71 -15.55
C VAL A 552 -15.58 -26.00 -16.54
N ILE A 553 -16.34 -24.97 -16.90
CA ILE A 553 -17.53 -25.10 -17.76
C ILE A 553 -17.15 -25.12 -19.23
N SER A 554 -16.20 -24.27 -19.64
CA SER A 554 -15.72 -24.21 -21.02
C SER A 554 -14.20 -24.19 -21.06
N ALA A 555 -13.64 -25.11 -21.84
CA ALA A 555 -12.29 -25.01 -22.36
C ALA A 555 -12.46 -24.48 -23.78
N GLY A 556 -11.68 -23.48 -24.18
CA GLY A 556 -11.71 -23.00 -25.56
C GLY A 556 -11.22 -24.07 -26.54
N SER A 557 -10.49 -23.68 -27.60
CA SER A 557 -9.90 -24.68 -28.50
C SER A 557 -8.92 -25.64 -27.81
N TYR A 558 -8.36 -25.25 -26.66
CA TYR A 558 -7.50 -26.05 -25.78
C TYR A 558 -7.43 -25.39 -24.39
N ILE A 559 -6.89 -26.10 -23.39
CA ILE A 559 -6.58 -25.55 -22.06
C ILE A 559 -5.17 -24.93 -22.10
N PRO A 560 -5.00 -23.61 -21.91
CA PRO A 560 -3.72 -22.92 -22.06
C PRO A 560 -2.88 -22.88 -20.77
N ILE A 561 -3.10 -23.81 -19.84
CA ILE A 561 -2.43 -23.87 -18.53
C ILE A 561 -2.15 -25.32 -18.14
N ASN A 562 -1.19 -25.52 -17.24
CA ASN A 562 -0.91 -26.79 -16.59
C ASN A 562 -1.97 -27.08 -15.51
N LEU A 563 -2.32 -28.35 -15.33
CA LEU A 563 -3.27 -28.80 -14.30
C LEU A 563 -2.55 -29.64 -13.24
N ASP A 564 -2.69 -29.28 -11.97
CA ASP A 564 -2.06 -29.99 -10.85
C ASP A 564 -3.11 -30.33 -9.77
N LEU A 565 -3.77 -31.48 -9.91
CA LEU A 565 -4.76 -31.96 -8.96
C LEU A 565 -4.07 -32.77 -7.85
N LYS A 566 -4.17 -32.31 -6.61
CA LYS A 566 -3.59 -32.96 -5.43
C LYS A 566 -4.59 -33.94 -4.77
N PRO A 567 -4.11 -34.86 -3.92
CA PRO A 567 -4.99 -35.76 -3.16
C PRO A 567 -6.05 -35.01 -2.35
N GLY A 568 -7.30 -35.48 -2.43
CA GLY A 568 -8.45 -34.87 -1.75
C GLY A 568 -9.09 -33.70 -2.51
N GLY A 569 -8.51 -33.24 -3.61
CA GLY A 569 -9.12 -32.25 -4.50
C GLY A 569 -10.05 -32.88 -5.53
N SER A 570 -10.99 -32.09 -6.04
CA SER A 570 -11.90 -32.48 -7.12
C SER A 570 -11.83 -31.50 -8.28
N LEU A 571 -11.55 -31.97 -9.49
CA LEU A 571 -11.53 -31.18 -10.72
C LEU A 571 -12.50 -31.79 -11.73
N THR A 572 -13.52 -31.01 -12.10
CA THR A 572 -14.45 -31.33 -13.19
C THR A 572 -14.12 -30.44 -14.39
N LEU A 573 -13.85 -31.06 -15.52
CA LEU A 573 -13.58 -30.39 -16.80
C LEU A 573 -14.78 -30.56 -17.75
N PRO A 574 -14.87 -29.76 -18.84
CA PRO A 574 -15.93 -29.93 -19.82
C PRO A 574 -15.85 -31.28 -20.54
N ARG A 575 -16.93 -31.65 -21.25
CA ARG A 575 -17.02 -32.92 -21.99
C ARG A 575 -15.90 -33.11 -23.00
N GLN A 576 -15.47 -32.05 -23.66
CA GLN A 576 -14.40 -32.08 -24.65
C GLN A 576 -13.21 -31.27 -24.15
N VAL A 577 -12.06 -31.94 -24.01
CA VAL A 577 -10.82 -31.32 -23.53
C VAL A 577 -9.70 -31.58 -24.51
N LYS A 578 -9.00 -30.51 -24.89
CA LYS A 578 -7.75 -30.58 -25.64
C LYS A 578 -6.63 -29.96 -24.82
N LEU A 579 -5.60 -30.75 -24.56
CA LEU A 579 -4.36 -30.33 -23.90
C LEU A 579 -3.31 -30.10 -24.98
N LEU A 580 -2.70 -28.91 -25.00
CA LEU A 580 -1.70 -28.53 -25.99
C LEU A 580 -0.47 -27.94 -25.31
N ASN A 581 0.67 -28.61 -25.47
CA ASN A 581 1.95 -28.23 -24.86
C ASN A 581 1.88 -27.99 -23.34
N THR A 582 1.13 -28.82 -22.60
CA THR A 582 1.02 -28.73 -21.14
C THR A 582 1.68 -29.91 -20.43
N ASP A 583 1.97 -29.75 -19.15
CA ASP A 583 2.36 -30.82 -18.23
C ASP A 583 1.35 -30.88 -17.08
N ASN A 584 0.67 -32.02 -16.94
CA ASN A 584 -0.49 -32.15 -16.06
C ASN A 584 -0.27 -33.30 -15.08
N HIS A 585 -0.48 -33.04 -13.80
CA HIS A 585 -0.40 -34.03 -12.74
C HIS A 585 -1.77 -34.19 -12.10
N ILE A 586 -2.34 -35.40 -12.16
CA ILE A 586 -3.71 -35.65 -11.73
C ILE A 586 -3.72 -36.72 -10.63
N ASN A 587 -3.88 -36.30 -9.38
CA ASN A 587 -3.78 -37.15 -8.21
C ASN A 587 -4.94 -36.93 -7.22
N GLY A 588 -6.16 -36.81 -7.73
CA GLY A 588 -7.41 -36.61 -6.96
C GLY A 588 -8.65 -37.02 -7.76
N THR A 589 -9.82 -36.48 -7.40
CA THR A 589 -11.08 -36.77 -8.11
C THR A 589 -11.14 -35.99 -9.44
N PHE A 590 -11.14 -36.69 -10.56
CA PHE A 590 -11.14 -36.10 -11.90
C PHE A 590 -12.42 -36.49 -12.66
N GLY A 591 -13.11 -35.52 -13.27
CA GLY A 591 -14.46 -35.72 -13.80
C GLY A 591 -14.83 -34.89 -15.02
N GLY A 592 -15.96 -35.24 -15.63
CA GLY A 592 -16.63 -34.48 -16.69
C GLY A 592 -16.14 -34.72 -18.12
N VAL A 593 -14.92 -35.25 -18.31
CA VAL A 593 -14.31 -35.45 -19.63
C VAL A 593 -14.82 -36.71 -20.34
N GLN A 594 -15.39 -36.54 -21.53
CA GLN A 594 -15.77 -37.64 -22.42
C GLN A 594 -14.75 -37.79 -23.56
N ASP A 595 -14.34 -36.69 -24.18
CA ASP A 595 -13.35 -36.66 -25.26
C ASP A 595 -12.07 -35.96 -24.78
N LEU A 596 -10.96 -36.70 -24.68
CA LEU A 596 -9.66 -36.17 -24.29
C LEU A 596 -8.68 -36.23 -25.46
N THR A 597 -8.20 -35.07 -25.90
CA THR A 597 -7.14 -34.95 -26.90
C THR A 597 -5.86 -34.42 -26.26
N VAL A 598 -4.74 -35.15 -26.38
CA VAL A 598 -3.44 -34.78 -25.82
C VAL A 598 -2.46 -34.54 -26.95
N VAL A 599 -1.97 -33.30 -27.10
CA VAL A 599 -1.05 -32.88 -28.17
C VAL A 599 0.20 -32.28 -27.56
N LYS A 600 1.39 -32.85 -27.83
CA LYS A 600 2.67 -32.41 -27.24
C LYS A 600 2.62 -32.24 -25.72
N SER A 601 1.69 -32.90 -25.03
CA SER A 601 1.40 -32.69 -23.61
C SER A 601 1.64 -33.97 -22.82
N ASN A 602 1.98 -33.81 -21.55
CA ASN A 602 2.10 -34.92 -20.62
C ASN A 602 0.91 -34.88 -19.66
N ILE A 603 0.33 -36.03 -19.37
CA ILE A 603 -0.61 -36.21 -18.26
C ILE A 603 -0.13 -37.39 -17.42
N THR A 604 0.09 -37.14 -16.14
CA THR A 604 0.58 -38.13 -15.18
C THR A 604 -0.48 -38.36 -14.13
N PHE A 605 -1.02 -39.58 -14.07
CA PHE A 605 -1.99 -39.95 -13.04
C PHE A 605 -1.28 -40.51 -11.81
N GLY A 606 -1.65 -39.96 -10.66
CA GLY A 606 -1.10 -40.32 -9.37
C GLY A 606 -1.87 -41.45 -8.68
N SER A 607 -1.34 -41.91 -7.54
CA SER A 607 -1.87 -43.06 -6.79
C SER A 607 -3.24 -42.85 -6.14
N HIS A 608 -3.71 -41.60 -6.04
CA HIS A 608 -4.98 -41.22 -5.43
C HIS A 608 -6.02 -40.77 -6.45
N VAL A 609 -5.76 -40.96 -7.75
CA VAL A 609 -6.72 -40.60 -8.80
C VAL A 609 -8.03 -41.39 -8.65
N MET A 610 -9.16 -40.72 -8.82
CA MET A 610 -10.50 -41.30 -8.84
C MET A 610 -11.34 -40.63 -9.94
N SER A 611 -12.26 -41.37 -10.54
CA SER A 611 -13.24 -40.81 -11.48
C SER A 611 -14.39 -40.17 -10.70
N SER A 612 -14.93 -39.05 -11.17
CA SER A 612 -16.13 -38.47 -10.57
C SER A 612 -17.37 -39.37 -10.71
N VAL A 613 -17.34 -40.30 -11.66
CA VAL A 613 -18.42 -41.26 -11.92
C VAL A 613 -18.25 -42.53 -11.10
N GLU A 614 -17.00 -42.92 -10.85
CA GLU A 614 -16.64 -44.12 -10.10
C GLU A 614 -15.59 -43.75 -9.05
N MET A 615 -16.07 -43.55 -7.82
CA MET A 615 -15.30 -43.09 -6.65
C MET A 615 -14.34 -44.16 -6.09
N THR A 616 -13.76 -44.97 -6.98
CA THR A 616 -12.79 -46.01 -6.65
C THR A 616 -11.40 -45.55 -7.07
N LYS A 617 -10.43 -45.68 -6.16
CA LYS A 617 -9.03 -45.30 -6.43
C LYS A 617 -8.47 -46.08 -7.63
N GLY A 618 -7.81 -45.37 -8.53
CA GLY A 618 -7.24 -45.92 -9.76
C GLY A 618 -8.21 -46.04 -10.94
N TYR A 619 -9.50 -45.74 -10.76
CA TYR A 619 -10.48 -45.81 -11.85
C TYR A 619 -10.56 -44.47 -12.59
N ILE A 620 -10.34 -44.50 -13.90
CA ILE A 620 -10.45 -43.34 -14.77
C ILE A 620 -11.38 -43.71 -15.92
N THR A 621 -12.40 -42.88 -16.14
CA THR A 621 -13.42 -43.13 -17.17
C THR A 621 -13.38 -42.01 -18.20
N VAL A 622 -13.04 -42.33 -19.46
CA VAL A 622 -13.05 -41.38 -20.59
C VAL A 622 -13.62 -42.10 -21.81
N GLN A 623 -14.51 -41.47 -22.58
CA GLN A 623 -15.11 -42.14 -23.73
C GLN A 623 -14.11 -42.30 -24.88
N ASN A 624 -13.49 -41.20 -25.30
CA ASN A 624 -12.54 -41.20 -26.42
C ASN A 624 -11.22 -40.55 -26.00
N ILE A 625 -10.11 -41.22 -26.31
CA ILE A 625 -8.76 -40.67 -26.10
C ILE A 625 -8.03 -40.58 -27.45
N THR A 626 -7.53 -39.39 -27.76
CA THR A 626 -6.74 -39.11 -28.96
C THR A 626 -5.36 -38.59 -28.56
N LEU A 627 -4.30 -39.30 -28.97
CA LEU A 627 -2.90 -38.89 -28.74
C LEU A 627 -2.26 -38.44 -30.06
N LEU A 628 -1.77 -37.20 -30.08
CA LEU A 628 -1.13 -36.59 -31.25
C LEU A 628 0.24 -36.00 -30.88
N SER A 629 1.16 -35.97 -31.83
CA SER A 629 2.42 -35.21 -31.77
C SER A 629 3.13 -35.33 -30.41
N ASP A 630 3.54 -36.54 -30.03
CA ASP A 630 4.25 -36.83 -28.77
C ASP A 630 3.45 -36.60 -27.46
N GLY A 631 2.12 -36.60 -27.52
CA GLY A 631 1.29 -36.65 -26.32
C GLY A 631 1.52 -37.93 -25.50
N LYS A 632 1.78 -37.81 -24.20
CA LYS A 632 2.07 -38.93 -23.29
C LYS A 632 1.08 -39.00 -22.14
N ILE A 633 0.63 -40.21 -21.83
CA ILE A 633 -0.13 -40.53 -20.62
C ILE A 633 0.77 -41.44 -19.76
N ASN A 634 1.12 -40.98 -18.57
CA ASN A 634 1.93 -41.72 -17.61
C ASN A 634 1.05 -42.18 -16.44
N LEU A 635 1.24 -43.42 -16.01
CA LEU A 635 0.58 -44.02 -14.85
C LEU A 635 1.68 -44.40 -13.84
N LEU A 636 1.58 -43.99 -12.57
CA LEU A 636 2.59 -44.35 -11.55
C LEU A 636 2.46 -45.82 -11.14
N GLU A 637 3.58 -46.55 -11.11
CA GLU A 637 3.65 -48.03 -11.05
C GLU A 637 2.98 -48.69 -9.83
N ASP A 638 2.72 -47.95 -8.75
CA ASP A 638 2.27 -48.51 -7.46
C ASP A 638 0.74 -48.71 -7.32
N VAL A 639 -0.05 -48.47 -8.37
CA VAL A 639 -1.53 -48.58 -8.33
C VAL A 639 -2.09 -49.38 -9.49
N ARG A 640 -3.10 -50.23 -9.23
CA ARG A 640 -3.90 -50.86 -10.29
C ARG A 640 -4.85 -49.83 -10.88
N TYR A 641 -4.57 -49.36 -12.08
CA TYR A 641 -5.48 -48.48 -12.82
C TYR A 641 -6.46 -49.31 -13.65
N MET A 642 -7.72 -48.90 -13.66
CA MET A 642 -8.69 -49.35 -14.65
C MET A 642 -9.08 -48.13 -15.50
N LEU A 643 -8.57 -48.11 -16.73
CA LEU A 643 -8.86 -47.07 -17.70
C LEU A 643 -9.88 -47.61 -18.71
N THR A 644 -11.14 -47.21 -18.56
CA THR A 644 -12.21 -47.61 -19.48
C THR A 644 -12.22 -46.64 -20.65
N ILE A 645 -11.87 -47.13 -21.86
CA ILE A 645 -11.84 -46.37 -23.11
C ILE A 645 -12.80 -47.03 -24.11
N PHE A 646 -13.65 -46.23 -24.76
CA PHE A 646 -14.57 -46.72 -25.79
C PHE A 646 -13.98 -46.60 -27.20
N LYS A 647 -13.21 -45.54 -27.51
CA LYS A 647 -12.45 -45.44 -28.77
C LYS A 647 -11.06 -44.81 -28.56
N TYR A 648 -10.07 -45.38 -29.24
CA TYR A 648 -8.66 -44.98 -29.14
C TYR A 648 -8.06 -44.70 -30.53
N LYS A 649 -7.36 -43.56 -30.69
CA LYS A 649 -6.65 -43.19 -31.92
C LYS A 649 -5.28 -42.58 -31.58
N ALA A 650 -4.20 -43.21 -32.03
CA ALA A 650 -2.83 -42.74 -31.81
C ALA A 650 -2.00 -42.80 -33.09
N CYS A 651 -1.06 -41.86 -33.25
CA CYS A 651 -0.13 -41.84 -34.39
C CYS A 651 1.30 -42.29 -34.06
N VAL A 652 1.77 -42.40 -32.80
CA VAL A 652 3.11 -42.93 -32.43
C VAL A 652 3.12 -43.47 -30.98
N CYS A 653 3.97 -44.48 -30.74
CA CYS A 653 4.26 -45.29 -29.53
C CYS A 653 3.67 -44.87 -28.17
N VAL A 654 2.97 -45.82 -27.55
CA VAL A 654 2.61 -45.81 -26.13
C VAL A 654 3.66 -46.60 -25.34
N CYS A 655 4.41 -45.96 -24.44
CA CYS A 655 5.12 -46.67 -23.39
C CYS A 655 4.14 -46.97 -22.25
N VAL A 656 3.51 -48.15 -22.28
CA VAL A 656 2.75 -48.67 -21.14
C VAL A 656 3.66 -49.65 -20.40
N CYS A 657 4.17 -49.26 -19.24
CA CYS A 657 4.66 -50.22 -18.25
C CYS A 657 3.53 -50.45 -17.23
N VAL A 658 3.26 -51.72 -16.92
CA VAL A 658 2.29 -52.28 -15.95
C VAL A 658 0.89 -52.67 -16.52
N CYS A 659 0.42 -53.84 -16.06
CA CYS A 659 -0.78 -54.59 -16.45
C CYS A 659 -2.04 -53.72 -16.61
N LEU A 660 -2.35 -53.39 -17.86
CA LEU A 660 -3.55 -52.67 -18.28
C LEU A 660 -4.69 -53.68 -18.54
N CYS A 661 -5.72 -53.71 -17.69
CA CYS A 661 -7.00 -54.33 -18.08
C CYS A 661 -7.78 -53.32 -18.92
N VAL A 662 -7.51 -53.27 -20.23
CA VAL A 662 -8.34 -52.49 -21.16
C VAL A 662 -9.58 -53.31 -21.49
N CYS A 663 -10.69 -53.03 -20.82
CA CYS A 663 -12.01 -53.50 -21.27
C CYS A 663 -12.44 -52.65 -22.47
N VAL A 664 -12.03 -53.05 -23.68
CA VAL A 664 -12.64 -52.56 -24.92
C VAL A 664 -13.97 -53.28 -25.08
N LEU A 665 -15.07 -52.65 -24.66
CA LEU A 665 -16.41 -53.11 -25.06
C LEU A 665 -16.56 -52.81 -26.56
N LYS A 666 -16.55 -53.88 -27.36
CA LYS A 666 -16.68 -53.86 -28.83
C LYS A 666 -18.00 -53.28 -29.30
#